data_AF-A0A0F7TFI0-F1
#
_entry.id   AF-A0A0F7TFI0-F1
#
_cell.length_a   1.000
_cell.length_b   1.000
_cell.length_c   1.000
_cell.angle_alpha   90.00
_cell.angle_beta   90.00
_cell.angle_gamma   90.00
#
_symmetry.space_group_name_H-M   'P 1'
#
loop_
_entity.id
_entity.type
_entity.pdbx_description
1 polymer ?
#
loop_
_entity_poly.entity_id
_entity_poly.type
_entity_poly.pdbx_seq_one_letter_code
_entity_poly.pdbx_strand_id
1 'polypeptide(L)'
;MLDESMNDNMSHVTTTSDLIASERIFSEPRMGSSDQYCGGLLAGLGLSSHLHFSQTFLQLYRSPTARLRLGDSPTVLDNILVSVNDTLERPFKAHTTRITLKMASNDRTNGVPYSPLVETSRIFSNLCAQSERLNLPPQVQTNKDRVSFSSIHNEIYFPIPFKETETLAALKGIEGSVAAAVADLRFGAQPRDVRVSLEGATAFGCQAYMAKIDGLSKLDPNVKSKLKDTDLLAAQSNGYRRMSANLYKTKIPGEYYHIHGSLEATTTLNMIGLEGHRPDLTDYEEIIKVIEEKVQKYTVPELEKMNKENRQAGVPALKYEDFIKTPHGKLNVQEPAWKLDKLPGDLPPTPFPSSQPGSKRILEGVKVLEMCRIIAGPTVTRILAEYGADVLKITSPNLSDVPFFQVDGNMGKHAADLDLKTEAGRQEFEKLVADADVIVDGYRPGALEKLGYGPQAMAALAEKRGKGIVYVNENCFGYEGEWAGRAGWQQIADCVTGVAWAQGQFMGLDNPVVPPFPISDYGTGCMGAIAALSGLYHRAKTGGSYHGKASLMHYDLLLFAVGQYPSEVQEKLRAAQPADFFKLRHCDSVDRISSTVLRGMQTRFPHLYIPSGTSSKEGQPALTEGWFSKAYNTDIEVVRPVAVVGGVDNQFVRASRPNGSDRASWEDFKQDGEGDVKKC
;
A
#
# COMPACT_ATOMS: atom_id res chain seq x y z
N MET A 1 31.51 57.17 12.15
CA MET A 1 30.29 57.99 12.24
C MET A 1 29.14 57.01 12.05
N LEU A 2 28.49 56.56 13.12
CA LEU A 2 27.66 57.33 14.08
C LEU A 2 26.35 57.80 13.40
N ASP A 3 25.16 57.52 13.94
CA ASP A 3 24.82 56.64 15.08
C ASP A 3 23.31 56.32 15.07
N GLU A 4 22.85 55.72 16.18
CA GLU A 4 21.49 55.68 16.72
C GLU A 4 20.52 54.58 16.24
N SER A 5 19.69 54.20 17.20
CA SER A 5 18.87 52.99 17.26
C SER A 5 17.48 53.38 17.78
N MET A 6 16.49 52.49 17.64
CA MET A 6 15.73 52.02 18.82
C MET A 6 14.79 50.84 18.49
N ASN A 7 14.30 50.22 19.56
CA ASN A 7 13.28 49.17 19.59
C ASN A 7 11.90 49.69 19.11
N ASP A 8 11.02 48.81 18.62
CA ASP A 8 10.01 48.24 19.55
C ASP A 8 9.31 46.95 19.09
N ASN A 9 8.76 46.22 20.07
CA ASN A 9 7.87 45.09 19.86
C ASN A 9 6.42 45.57 19.78
N MET A 10 5.64 45.09 18.79
CA MET A 10 4.34 44.49 19.13
C MET A 10 3.74 43.60 18.05
N SER A 11 2.88 42.69 18.53
CA SER A 11 2.04 41.77 17.77
C SER A 11 1.16 42.43 16.71
N HIS A 12 1.02 41.78 15.56
CA HIS A 12 -0.17 41.93 14.71
C HIS A 12 -0.75 40.57 14.32
N VAL A 13 -2.08 40.48 14.38
CA VAL A 13 -2.86 39.32 13.94
C VAL A 13 -3.03 39.38 12.42
N THR A 14 -2.59 38.36 11.71
CA THR A 14 -2.79 38.25 10.25
C THR A 14 -4.17 37.66 9.95
N THR A 15 -5.12 38.49 9.52
CA THR A 15 -6.44 38.04 9.05
C THR A 15 -6.34 37.39 7.67
N THR A 16 -7.13 36.34 7.44
CA THR A 16 -7.13 35.53 6.21
C THR A 16 -7.83 36.22 5.03
N SER A 17 -7.10 37.02 4.26
CA SER A 17 -7.59 37.55 2.97
C SER A 17 -6.47 37.98 1.99
N ASP A 18 -5.63 37.04 1.55
CA ASP A 18 -4.83 37.17 0.32
C ASP A 18 -4.17 35.83 -0.06
N LEU A 19 -4.66 35.13 -1.11
CA LEU A 19 -3.95 34.07 -1.88
C LEU A 19 -4.82 33.37 -2.97
N ILE A 20 -5.59 34.12 -3.78
CA ILE A 20 -6.28 33.54 -4.97
C ILE A 20 -6.10 34.48 -6.19
N ALA A 21 -4.98 34.32 -6.92
CA ALA A 21 -4.65 35.20 -8.04
C ALA A 21 -3.78 34.56 -9.16
N SER A 22 -3.98 33.28 -9.51
CA SER A 22 -3.25 32.68 -10.66
C SER A 22 -3.92 31.45 -11.30
N GLU A 23 -5.15 31.54 -11.80
CA GLU A 23 -5.71 30.56 -12.77
C GLU A 23 -7.02 31.09 -13.42
N ARG A 24 -6.92 31.77 -14.58
CA ARG A 24 -8.05 32.06 -15.49
C ARG A 24 -7.57 32.28 -16.93
N ILE A 25 -8.00 31.43 -17.86
CA ILE A 25 -8.00 31.74 -19.31
C ILE A 25 -9.36 31.30 -19.90
N PHE A 26 -10.15 32.31 -20.25
CA PHE A 26 -11.37 32.37 -21.09
C PHE A 26 -12.16 31.10 -21.45
N SER A 27 -13.43 31.11 -21.04
CA SER A 27 -14.55 31.14 -22.01
C SER A 27 -15.69 32.03 -21.46
N GLU A 28 -16.36 32.79 -22.34
CA GLU A 28 -17.60 33.53 -22.01
C GLU A 28 -18.82 32.76 -22.54
N PRO A 29 -20.04 33.02 -22.00
CA PRO A 29 -20.86 34.04 -22.67
C PRO A 29 -21.71 34.94 -21.73
N ARG A 30 -21.67 36.25 -22.02
CA ARG A 30 -22.75 37.27 -21.88
C ARG A 30 -23.54 37.39 -20.57
N MET A 31 -23.49 38.60 -20.01
CA MET A 31 -24.31 39.06 -18.87
C MET A 31 -25.82 39.13 -19.18
N GLY A 32 -26.63 38.84 -18.16
CA GLY A 32 -27.99 39.37 -17.97
C GLY A 32 -28.08 39.94 -16.55
N SER A 33 -28.68 41.13 -16.39
CA SER A 33 -28.58 41.96 -15.18
C SER A 33 -29.84 41.98 -14.30
N SER A 34 -29.67 41.96 -12.97
CA SER A 34 -30.60 42.62 -12.02
C SER A 34 -29.99 42.77 -10.62
N ASP A 35 -30.29 43.90 -9.96
CA ASP A 35 -29.71 44.38 -8.69
C ASP A 35 -30.37 43.86 -7.40
N GLN A 36 -29.78 44.27 -6.24
CA GLN A 36 -30.34 44.32 -4.88
C GLN A 36 -30.53 42.95 -4.16
N TYR A 37 -30.23 42.80 -2.87
CA TYR A 37 -30.49 43.69 -1.73
C TYR A 37 -29.35 43.77 -0.68
N CYS A 38 -29.44 44.74 0.25
CA CYS A 38 -28.55 44.89 1.42
C CYS A 38 -29.29 44.75 2.77
N GLY A 39 -28.54 44.41 3.82
CA GLY A 39 -28.98 44.37 5.23
C GLY A 39 -29.13 42.94 5.79
N GLY A 40 -28.58 42.54 6.95
CA GLY A 40 -27.66 43.21 7.88
C GLY A 40 -28.22 43.42 9.29
N LEU A 41 -27.56 42.85 10.31
CA LEU A 41 -27.68 43.24 11.73
C LEU A 41 -26.49 42.71 12.57
N LEU A 42 -26.37 43.14 13.83
CA LEU A 42 -25.21 42.95 14.72
C LEU A 42 -25.60 42.73 16.21
N ALA A 43 -24.63 42.22 16.99
CA ALA A 43 -24.40 42.40 18.45
C ALA A 43 -25.13 41.51 19.50
N GLY A 44 -24.48 41.38 20.68
CA GLY A 44 -24.91 40.67 21.91
C GLY A 44 -24.16 39.35 22.16
N LEU A 45 -23.06 39.20 22.94
CA LEU A 45 -22.60 39.67 24.27
C LEU A 45 -23.21 38.98 25.52
N GLY A 46 -22.34 38.49 26.41
CA GLY A 46 -22.65 37.90 27.74
C GLY A 46 -21.85 36.61 28.06
N LEU A 47 -20.60 36.66 28.55
CA LEU A 47 -20.18 36.81 29.96
C LEU A 47 -20.67 35.74 30.96
N SER A 48 -19.76 34.90 31.45
CA SER A 48 -19.42 34.78 32.89
C SER A 48 -18.24 33.80 33.11
N SER A 49 -17.70 33.74 34.33
CA SER A 49 -16.43 33.07 34.66
C SER A 49 -16.41 32.55 36.09
N HIS A 50 -15.72 31.45 36.38
CA HIS A 50 -15.18 31.18 37.72
C HIS A 50 -13.92 30.30 37.69
N LEU A 51 -12.95 30.61 38.56
CA LEU A 51 -11.81 29.76 38.91
C LEU A 51 -12.20 28.81 40.05
N HIS A 52 -11.43 27.73 40.22
CA HIS A 52 -10.97 27.29 41.54
C HIS A 52 -9.56 26.70 41.46
N PHE A 53 -8.80 26.79 42.56
CA PHE A 53 -7.39 26.39 42.68
C PHE A 53 -7.23 25.56 43.95
N SER A 54 -6.40 24.49 43.93
CA SER A 54 -5.91 23.84 45.16
C SER A 54 -4.63 23.01 44.86
N GLN A 55 -3.84 22.75 45.90
CA GLN A 55 -2.55 22.05 45.85
C GLN A 55 -2.42 21.04 47.01
N THR A 56 -1.31 20.28 47.01
CA THR A 56 -0.79 19.43 48.14
C THR A 56 -1.62 18.15 48.40
N PHE A 57 -1.04 16.98 48.72
CA PHE A 57 0.14 16.67 49.56
C PHE A 57 1.01 15.49 49.07
N LEU A 58 2.04 15.14 49.85
CA LEU A 58 3.16 14.24 49.51
C LEU A 58 3.49 13.27 50.68
N GLN A 59 3.58 11.96 50.44
CA GLN A 59 4.32 10.92 51.23
C GLN A 59 4.19 9.55 50.49
N LEU A 60 5.23 8.77 50.15
CA LEU A 60 6.32 8.12 50.92
C LEU A 60 5.88 6.89 51.76
N TYR A 61 6.27 5.69 51.32
CA TYR A 61 6.54 4.52 52.18
C TYR A 61 7.70 3.66 51.64
N ARG A 62 8.24 2.73 52.43
CA ARG A 62 9.57 2.09 52.24
C ARG A 62 9.54 0.62 51.80
N SER A 63 10.68 0.21 51.21
CA SER A 63 11.28 -1.15 51.08
C SER A 63 11.27 -1.96 52.42
N PRO A 64 11.55 -3.31 52.48
CA PRO A 64 12.60 -3.98 51.70
C PRO A 64 12.49 -5.50 51.32
N THR A 65 13.31 -5.89 50.33
CA THR A 65 14.08 -7.16 50.15
C THR A 65 13.46 -8.57 50.33
N ALA A 66 13.73 -9.42 49.32
CA ALA A 66 14.01 -10.86 49.48
C ALA A 66 15.29 -11.24 48.69
N ARG A 67 15.92 -12.40 48.97
CA ARG A 67 17.24 -12.81 48.43
C ARG A 67 17.38 -14.35 48.43
N LEU A 68 18.39 -14.88 47.73
CA LEU A 68 18.74 -16.33 47.57
C LEU A 68 17.81 -17.08 46.58
N ARG A 69 18.23 -18.12 45.84
CA ARG A 69 19.53 -18.84 45.77
C ARG A 69 19.70 -19.44 44.35
N LEU A 70 20.94 -19.68 43.91
CA LEU A 70 21.29 -20.58 42.80
C LEU A 70 22.30 -21.62 43.29
N GLY A 71 22.47 -22.73 42.58
CA GLY A 71 23.36 -23.84 42.93
C GLY A 71 24.13 -24.39 41.72
N ASP A 72 25.15 -25.19 42.03
CA ASP A 72 26.23 -25.67 41.16
C ASP A 72 25.75 -26.74 40.13
N SER A 73 26.18 -26.76 38.85
CA SER A 73 27.52 -27.09 38.28
C SER A 73 27.82 -28.61 38.26
N PRO A 74 28.69 -29.17 37.38
CA PRO A 74 29.40 -28.63 36.19
C PRO A 74 28.73 -29.11 34.88
N THR A 75 29.27 -29.12 33.64
CA THR A 75 30.62 -28.91 33.02
C THR A 75 30.38 -28.35 31.58
N VAL A 76 31.28 -28.16 30.59
CA VAL A 76 32.67 -28.57 30.26
C VAL A 76 33.46 -27.33 29.76
N LEU A 77 34.75 -27.47 29.44
CA LEU A 77 35.59 -26.48 28.73
C LEU A 77 35.30 -26.51 27.19
N ASP A 78 35.68 -25.53 26.35
CA ASP A 78 37.07 -25.08 26.13
C ASP A 78 37.29 -23.69 25.50
N ASN A 79 38.51 -23.19 25.71
CA ASN A 79 39.23 -22.12 25.01
C ASN A 79 38.66 -20.68 25.00
N ILE A 80 39.18 -19.88 25.94
CA ILE A 80 39.19 -18.41 25.93
C ILE A 80 40.35 -17.90 25.06
N LEU A 81 40.13 -16.83 24.31
CA LEU A 81 41.21 -15.90 23.93
C LEU A 81 40.69 -14.46 23.88
N VAL A 82 41.02 -13.68 24.92
CA VAL A 82 40.68 -12.26 25.03
C VAL A 82 41.97 -11.49 25.30
N SER A 83 42.22 -10.43 24.52
CA SER A 83 43.18 -9.40 24.86
C SER A 83 42.42 -8.21 25.45
N VAL A 84 42.80 -7.80 26.66
CA VAL A 84 42.29 -6.60 27.34
C VAL A 84 43.41 -5.58 27.40
N ASN A 85 43.08 -4.30 27.22
CA ASN A 85 43.88 -3.21 27.77
C ASN A 85 42.94 -2.07 28.17
N ASP A 86 43.08 -1.58 29.40
CA ASP A 86 42.22 -0.55 29.98
C ASP A 86 42.58 0.87 29.51
N THR A 87 41.59 1.76 29.37
CA THR A 87 41.43 2.87 30.33
C THR A 87 40.15 3.70 30.12
N LEU A 88 39.51 4.02 31.25
CA LEU A 88 38.76 5.25 31.62
C LEU A 88 38.25 6.18 30.49
N GLU A 89 36.93 6.25 30.30
CA GLU A 89 36.07 7.34 30.85
C GLU A 89 34.58 7.12 30.50
N ARG A 90 33.66 7.84 31.17
CA ARG A 90 32.20 7.87 30.89
C ARG A 90 31.76 9.29 30.56
N PRO A 91 30.82 9.47 29.63
CA PRO A 91 29.45 9.75 30.08
C PRO A 91 28.36 8.95 29.35
N PHE A 92 27.11 9.18 29.77
CA PHE A 92 25.88 8.51 29.35
C PHE A 92 25.74 8.28 27.83
N LYS A 93 25.28 7.08 27.45
CA LYS A 93 24.66 6.79 26.14
C LYS A 93 23.36 6.03 26.36
N ALA A 94 22.30 6.47 25.67
CA ALA A 94 21.06 5.72 25.57
C ALA A 94 21.30 4.35 24.93
N HIS A 95 20.56 3.32 25.35
CA HIS A 95 20.64 1.99 24.76
C HIS A 95 19.87 1.92 23.44
N THR A 96 20.42 2.56 22.40
CA THR A 96 20.01 2.32 21.01
C THR A 96 20.59 0.98 20.58
N THR A 97 19.79 -0.09 20.69
CA THR A 97 20.16 -1.43 20.20
C THR A 97 20.28 -1.40 18.68
N ARG A 98 21.49 -1.13 18.16
CA ARG A 98 21.81 -1.21 16.74
C ARG A 98 21.77 -2.67 16.26
N ILE A 99 20.56 -3.17 15.97
CA ILE A 99 20.37 -4.35 15.14
C ILE A 99 20.78 -3.98 13.72
N THR A 100 22.09 -3.96 13.48
CA THR A 100 22.65 -3.78 12.15
C THR A 100 22.42 -5.09 11.41
N LEU A 101 21.41 -5.11 10.54
CA LEU A 101 21.20 -6.21 9.60
C LEU A 101 22.43 -6.31 8.69
N LYS A 102 23.39 -7.15 9.07
CA LYS A 102 24.41 -7.65 8.15
C LYS A 102 23.65 -8.37 7.04
N MET A 103 23.88 -7.99 5.78
CA MET A 103 23.44 -8.81 4.66
C MET A 103 24.04 -10.21 4.83
N ALA A 104 23.20 -11.24 4.82
CA ALA A 104 23.62 -12.63 5.00
C ALA A 104 24.27 -13.16 3.72
N SER A 105 25.50 -12.74 3.47
CA SER A 105 26.30 -13.24 2.35
C SER A 105 26.62 -14.73 2.54
N ASN A 106 26.16 -15.57 1.61
CA ASN A 106 26.36 -17.02 1.57
C ASN A 106 25.76 -17.80 2.76
N ASP A 107 24.42 -17.84 2.84
CA ASP A 107 23.76 -18.98 3.49
C ASP A 107 23.92 -20.23 2.62
N ARG A 108 25.05 -20.93 2.78
CA ARG A 108 25.26 -22.28 2.23
C ARG A 108 24.53 -23.29 3.11
N THR A 109 23.21 -23.36 2.97
CA THR A 109 22.39 -24.40 3.62
C THR A 109 22.92 -25.78 3.22
N ASN A 110 23.43 -26.55 4.18
CA ASN A 110 24.18 -27.80 3.95
C ASN A 110 23.35 -28.87 3.20
N GLY A 111 23.45 -28.90 1.87
CA GLY A 111 22.92 -29.97 1.01
C GLY A 111 21.38 -30.06 0.90
N VAL A 112 20.62 -29.19 1.59
CA VAL A 112 19.16 -29.17 1.53
C VAL A 112 18.69 -28.38 0.30
N PRO A 113 17.87 -28.95 -0.60
CA PRO A 113 17.31 -28.20 -1.72
C PRO A 113 16.41 -27.05 -1.27
N TYR A 114 16.41 -25.94 -2.03
CA TYR A 114 15.50 -24.82 -1.78
C TYR A 114 14.02 -25.27 -1.82
N SER A 115 13.23 -24.81 -0.85
CA SER A 115 11.78 -25.02 -0.79
C SER A 115 11.08 -23.71 -0.45
N PRO A 116 10.15 -23.24 -1.31
CA PRO A 116 9.28 -22.12 -1.01
C PRO A 116 8.53 -22.25 0.32
N LEU A 117 8.13 -23.47 0.74
CA LEU A 117 7.43 -23.69 2.00
C LEU A 117 8.31 -23.49 3.23
N VAL A 118 9.55 -24.00 3.20
CA VAL A 118 10.52 -23.78 4.28
C VAL A 118 10.87 -22.29 4.38
N GLU A 119 11.07 -21.63 3.24
CA GLU A 119 11.45 -20.22 3.20
C GLU A 119 10.29 -19.28 3.60
N THR A 120 9.05 -19.56 3.17
CA THR A 120 7.84 -18.87 3.68
C THR A 120 7.77 -18.96 5.20
N SER A 121 8.01 -20.15 5.75
CA SER A 121 7.99 -20.39 7.20
C SER A 121 9.10 -19.62 7.94
N ARG A 122 10.28 -19.46 7.31
CA ARG A 122 11.38 -18.62 7.82
C ARG A 122 11.01 -17.14 7.82
N ILE A 123 10.48 -16.63 6.69
CA ILE A 123 10.07 -15.22 6.54
C ILE A 123 8.96 -14.89 7.55
N PHE A 124 7.93 -15.73 7.64
CA PHE A 124 6.85 -15.58 8.61
C PHE A 124 7.38 -15.55 10.06
N SER A 125 8.27 -16.48 10.42
CA SER A 125 8.90 -16.51 11.75
C SER A 125 9.68 -15.23 12.06
N ASN A 126 10.37 -14.65 11.07
CA ASN A 126 11.10 -13.38 11.20
C ASN A 126 10.16 -12.17 11.34
N LEU A 127 8.97 -12.20 10.75
CA LEU A 127 7.95 -11.17 10.91
C LEU A 127 7.29 -11.27 12.30
N CYS A 128 6.93 -12.47 12.76
CA CYS A 128 6.41 -12.69 14.11
C CYS A 128 7.41 -12.27 15.19
N ALA A 129 8.70 -12.56 15.01
CA ALA A 129 9.78 -12.11 15.91
C ALA A 129 9.91 -10.57 15.98
N GLN A 130 9.34 -9.82 15.03
CA GLN A 130 9.30 -8.36 15.01
C GLN A 130 7.97 -7.77 15.51
N SER A 131 7.06 -8.58 16.10
CA SER A 131 5.71 -8.15 16.49
C SER A 131 5.66 -6.86 17.31
N GLU A 132 6.60 -6.64 18.24
CA GLU A 132 6.69 -5.40 19.03
C GLU A 132 7.02 -4.18 18.14
N ARG A 133 8.05 -4.30 17.28
CA ARG A 133 8.48 -3.27 16.32
C ARG A 133 7.44 -2.96 15.25
N LEU A 134 6.62 -3.94 14.88
CA LEU A 134 5.51 -3.84 13.92
C LEU A 134 4.16 -3.49 14.60
N ASN A 135 4.16 -3.33 15.93
CA ASN A 135 3.00 -3.11 16.79
C ASN A 135 1.82 -4.06 16.51
N LEU A 136 2.12 -5.35 16.35
CA LEU A 136 1.14 -6.41 16.13
C LEU A 136 0.49 -6.88 17.45
N PRO A 137 -0.71 -7.48 17.41
CA PRO A 137 -1.30 -8.17 18.56
C PRO A 137 -0.34 -9.24 19.11
N PRO A 138 -0.10 -9.34 20.43
CA PRO A 138 0.83 -10.34 21.00
C PRO A 138 0.54 -11.78 20.59
N GLN A 139 -0.74 -12.10 20.33
CA GLN A 139 -1.20 -13.39 19.82
C GLN A 139 -0.52 -13.81 18.52
N VAL A 140 -0.05 -12.89 17.67
CA VAL A 140 0.66 -13.22 16.43
C VAL A 140 1.96 -13.98 16.71
N GLN A 141 2.72 -13.55 17.73
CA GLN A 141 3.92 -14.24 18.17
C GLN A 141 3.59 -15.47 19.03
N THR A 142 2.61 -15.39 19.93
CA THR A 142 2.24 -16.51 20.82
C THR A 142 1.62 -17.69 20.07
N ASN A 143 0.80 -17.44 19.05
CA ASN A 143 0.08 -18.46 18.28
C ASN A 143 0.73 -18.77 16.92
N LYS A 144 1.97 -18.30 16.67
CA LYS A 144 2.67 -18.46 15.37
C LYS A 144 2.72 -19.92 14.89
N ASP A 145 2.82 -20.87 15.81
CA ASP A 145 2.89 -22.31 15.53
C ASP A 145 1.52 -22.93 15.16
N ARG A 146 0.46 -22.10 15.10
CA ARG A 146 -0.86 -22.44 14.52
C ARG A 146 -1.02 -21.95 13.07
N VAL A 147 -0.01 -21.27 12.52
CA VAL A 147 0.02 -20.87 11.11
C VAL A 147 0.69 -21.96 10.29
N SER A 148 0.08 -22.31 9.16
CA SER A 148 0.55 -23.37 8.28
C SER A 148 0.50 -22.93 6.82
N PHE A 149 1.58 -23.23 6.10
CA PHE A 149 1.74 -22.93 4.68
C PHE A 149 1.59 -24.21 3.86
N SER A 150 0.89 -24.13 2.73
CA SER A 150 0.71 -25.25 1.83
C SER A 150 1.06 -24.88 0.39
N SER A 151 1.58 -25.86 -0.34
CA SER A 151 1.75 -25.81 -1.79
C SER A 151 1.62 -27.23 -2.30
N ILE A 152 0.97 -27.38 -3.44
CA ILE A 152 0.74 -28.70 -4.06
C ILE A 152 1.94 -29.07 -4.94
N HIS A 153 2.65 -28.07 -5.47
CA HIS A 153 3.76 -28.26 -6.41
C HIS A 153 5.13 -27.84 -5.82
N ASN A 154 5.16 -27.01 -4.75
CA ASN A 154 6.37 -26.43 -4.15
C ASN A 154 7.25 -25.71 -5.20
N GLU A 155 6.59 -25.04 -6.15
CA GLU A 155 7.17 -24.36 -7.31
C GLU A 155 7.49 -22.88 -7.03
N ILE A 156 8.38 -22.30 -7.83
CA ILE A 156 8.63 -20.86 -7.87
C ILE A 156 8.00 -20.29 -9.15
N TYR A 157 7.00 -19.44 -8.95
CA TYR A 157 6.11 -19.02 -10.04
C TYR A 157 6.57 -17.76 -10.78
N PHE A 158 7.09 -16.75 -10.06
CA PHE A 158 7.54 -15.49 -10.67
C PHE A 158 8.99 -15.57 -11.17
N PRO A 159 9.28 -15.20 -12.44
CA PRO A 159 10.64 -15.19 -12.99
C PRO A 159 11.39 -13.91 -12.62
N ILE A 160 11.64 -13.73 -11.32
CA ILE A 160 12.37 -12.62 -10.72
C ILE A 160 13.38 -13.14 -9.68
N PRO A 161 14.39 -12.35 -9.25
CA PRO A 161 15.36 -12.83 -8.26
C PRO A 161 14.85 -12.81 -6.80
N PHE A 162 13.67 -12.22 -6.53
CA PHE A 162 13.11 -12.07 -5.19
C PHE A 162 12.04 -13.11 -4.85
N LYS A 163 11.94 -13.44 -3.56
CA LYS A 163 11.07 -14.47 -2.98
C LYS A 163 9.64 -13.97 -2.80
N GLU A 164 9.03 -13.59 -3.91
CA GLU A 164 7.75 -12.86 -3.94
C GLU A 164 6.60 -13.71 -3.38
N THR A 165 6.41 -14.91 -3.94
CA THR A 165 5.38 -15.87 -3.48
C THR A 165 5.52 -16.15 -1.98
N GLU A 166 6.75 -16.35 -1.50
CA GLU A 166 7.04 -16.65 -0.10
C GLU A 166 6.85 -15.45 0.83
N THR A 167 7.16 -14.24 0.36
CA THR A 167 6.96 -12.99 1.12
C THR A 167 5.48 -12.64 1.23
N LEU A 168 4.73 -12.72 0.12
CA LEU A 168 3.28 -12.55 0.11
C LEU A 168 2.58 -13.60 0.98
N ALA A 169 2.98 -14.88 0.89
CA ALA A 169 2.42 -15.93 1.72
C ALA A 169 2.68 -15.68 3.21
N ALA A 170 3.91 -15.28 3.58
CA ALA A 170 4.23 -14.91 4.95
C ALA A 170 3.42 -13.70 5.47
N LEU A 171 3.20 -12.67 4.64
CA LEU A 171 2.34 -11.53 4.97
C LEU A 171 0.87 -11.94 5.14
N LYS A 172 0.29 -12.76 4.24
CA LYS A 172 -1.06 -13.33 4.43
C LYS A 172 -1.15 -14.20 5.70
N GLY A 173 -0.03 -14.82 6.13
CA GLY A 173 0.07 -15.52 7.41
C GLY A 173 0.00 -14.58 8.62
N ILE A 174 0.68 -13.42 8.56
CA ILE A 174 0.55 -12.36 9.58
C ILE A 174 -0.87 -11.80 9.60
N GLU A 175 -1.43 -11.45 8.43
CA GLU A 175 -2.80 -10.96 8.29
C GLU A 175 -3.83 -11.91 8.92
N GLY A 176 -3.79 -13.20 8.58
CA GLY A 176 -4.64 -14.22 9.17
C GLY A 176 -4.44 -14.39 10.68
N SER A 177 -3.23 -14.13 11.20
CA SER A 177 -2.94 -14.16 12.64
C SER A 177 -3.51 -12.94 13.37
N VAL A 178 -3.46 -11.76 12.76
CA VAL A 178 -4.11 -10.55 13.29
C VAL A 178 -5.64 -10.71 13.24
N ALA A 179 -6.17 -11.27 12.14
CA ALA A 179 -7.59 -11.60 12.01
C ALA A 179 -8.05 -12.61 13.08
N ALA A 180 -7.24 -13.62 13.40
CA ALA A 180 -7.50 -14.54 14.51
C ALA A 180 -7.51 -13.82 15.87
N ALA A 181 -6.58 -12.88 16.11
CA ALA A 181 -6.56 -12.08 17.33
C ALA A 181 -7.78 -11.15 17.47
N VAL A 182 -8.27 -10.59 16.37
CA VAL A 182 -9.53 -9.82 16.32
C VAL A 182 -10.74 -10.73 16.57
N ALA A 183 -10.75 -11.94 16.01
CA ALA A 183 -11.77 -12.94 16.27
C ALA A 183 -11.83 -13.36 17.75
N ASP A 184 -10.67 -13.47 18.41
CA ASP A 184 -10.59 -13.77 19.84
C ASP A 184 -11.12 -12.63 20.72
N LEU A 185 -10.96 -11.36 20.31
CA LEU A 185 -11.60 -10.22 20.99
C LEU A 185 -13.12 -10.18 20.76
N ARG A 186 -13.59 -10.46 19.54
CA ARG A 186 -15.00 -10.29 19.15
C ARG A 186 -15.90 -11.47 19.51
N PHE A 187 -15.38 -12.69 19.43
CA PHE A 187 -16.14 -13.94 19.58
C PHE A 187 -15.65 -14.83 20.74
N GLY A 188 -14.67 -14.36 21.51
CA GLY A 188 -14.01 -15.13 22.57
C GLY A 188 -12.79 -15.90 22.07
N ALA A 189 -11.80 -16.03 22.97
CA ALA A 189 -10.53 -16.66 22.68
C ALA A 189 -10.65 -18.18 22.57
N GLN A 190 -10.20 -18.76 21.45
CA GLN A 190 -10.17 -20.21 21.23
C GLN A 190 -8.99 -20.62 20.34
N PRO A 191 -8.61 -21.91 20.28
CA PRO A 191 -7.61 -22.37 19.33
C PRO A 191 -8.09 -22.18 17.89
N ARG A 192 -7.41 -21.31 17.13
CA ARG A 192 -7.67 -21.05 15.70
C ARG A 192 -6.45 -21.42 14.88
N ASP A 193 -6.65 -22.08 13.75
CA ASP A 193 -5.60 -22.32 12.77
C ASP A 193 -5.60 -21.19 11.74
N VAL A 194 -4.43 -20.86 11.19
CA VAL A 194 -4.32 -20.02 9.99
C VAL A 194 -3.67 -20.86 8.90
N ARG A 195 -4.25 -20.85 7.69
CA ARG A 195 -3.78 -21.62 6.55
C ARG A 195 -3.64 -20.74 5.33
N VAL A 196 -2.51 -20.83 4.63
CA VAL A 196 -2.18 -20.01 3.46
C VAL A 196 -1.59 -20.91 2.36
N SER A 197 -2.16 -20.86 1.16
CA SER A 197 -1.58 -21.51 -0.03
C SER A 197 -0.62 -20.56 -0.74
N LEU A 198 0.54 -21.08 -1.16
CA LEU A 198 1.51 -20.35 -1.98
C LEU A 198 1.00 -20.10 -3.41
N GLU A 199 0.19 -21.00 -3.96
CA GLU A 199 -0.56 -20.77 -5.20
C GLU A 199 -1.53 -19.59 -5.04
N GLY A 200 -2.27 -19.54 -3.92
CA GLY A 200 -3.13 -18.40 -3.57
C GLY A 200 -2.35 -17.09 -3.40
N ALA A 201 -1.22 -17.11 -2.70
CA ALA A 201 -0.36 -15.93 -2.53
C ALA A 201 0.23 -15.44 -3.87
N THR A 202 0.56 -16.37 -4.76
CA THR A 202 0.99 -16.06 -6.14
C THR A 202 -0.14 -15.42 -6.95
N ALA A 203 -1.36 -15.95 -6.84
CA ALA A 203 -2.54 -15.38 -7.49
C ALA A 203 -2.82 -13.95 -7.00
N PHE A 204 -2.72 -13.70 -5.69
CA PHE A 204 -2.82 -12.36 -5.10
C PHE A 204 -1.76 -11.41 -5.66
N GLY A 205 -0.49 -11.83 -5.74
CA GLY A 205 0.61 -11.04 -6.31
C GLY A 205 0.47 -10.65 -7.80
N CYS A 206 -0.50 -11.21 -8.53
CA CYS A 206 -0.82 -10.82 -9.90
C CYS A 206 -2.33 -10.71 -10.18
N GLN A 207 -3.17 -10.45 -9.17
CA GLN A 207 -4.63 -10.63 -9.29
C GLN A 207 -5.30 -9.78 -10.40
N ALA A 208 -4.84 -8.55 -10.70
CA ALA A 208 -5.33 -7.77 -11.84
C ALA A 208 -4.97 -8.34 -13.23
N TYR A 209 -4.14 -9.38 -13.30
CA TYR A 209 -3.86 -10.16 -14.52
C TYR A 209 -4.57 -11.52 -14.54
N MET A 210 -5.11 -11.97 -13.41
CA MET A 210 -6.01 -13.12 -13.31
C MET A 210 -7.48 -12.74 -13.44
N ALA A 211 -7.84 -11.52 -13.04
CA ALA A 211 -9.19 -11.00 -13.08
C ALA A 211 -9.74 -10.87 -14.51
N LYS A 212 -11.05 -11.03 -14.65
CA LYS A 212 -11.77 -10.95 -15.94
C LYS A 212 -13.13 -10.28 -15.79
N ILE A 213 -13.66 -9.76 -16.89
CA ILE A 213 -15.01 -9.23 -17.03
C ILE A 213 -15.60 -9.71 -18.36
N ASP A 214 -16.80 -10.31 -18.34
CA ASP A 214 -17.40 -11.01 -19.49
C ASP A 214 -16.45 -12.07 -20.11
N GLY A 215 -15.63 -12.71 -19.27
CA GLY A 215 -14.54 -13.61 -19.67
C GLY A 215 -13.27 -12.93 -20.21
N LEU A 216 -13.29 -11.62 -20.47
CA LEU A 216 -12.18 -10.86 -21.03
C LEU A 216 -11.18 -10.43 -19.94
N SER A 217 -9.89 -10.69 -20.17
CA SER A 217 -8.80 -10.29 -19.24
C SER A 217 -8.34 -8.85 -19.45
N LYS A 218 -7.52 -8.31 -18.53
CA LYS A 218 -6.84 -7.00 -18.65
C LYS A 218 -6.16 -6.75 -20.00
N LEU A 219 -5.70 -7.81 -20.67
CA LEU A 219 -4.90 -7.74 -21.90
C LEU A 219 -5.74 -8.02 -23.17
N ASP A 220 -7.04 -8.28 -23.05
CA ASP A 220 -7.91 -8.46 -24.20
C ASP A 220 -8.24 -7.10 -24.85
N PRO A 221 -8.07 -6.93 -26.19
CA PRO A 221 -8.28 -5.65 -26.85
C PRO A 221 -9.74 -5.15 -26.77
N ASN A 222 -10.71 -6.03 -26.53
CA ASN A 222 -12.13 -5.70 -26.44
C ASN A 222 -12.55 -5.32 -25.01
N VAL A 223 -11.70 -5.50 -23.99
CA VAL A 223 -12.09 -5.39 -22.58
C VAL A 223 -12.66 -4.02 -22.20
N LYS A 224 -12.19 -2.94 -22.84
CA LYS A 224 -12.71 -1.58 -22.61
C LYS A 224 -14.22 -1.45 -22.93
N SER A 225 -14.78 -2.30 -23.81
CA SER A 225 -16.21 -2.33 -24.11
C SER A 225 -17.11 -2.76 -22.93
N LYS A 226 -16.52 -3.31 -21.86
CA LYS A 226 -17.24 -3.79 -20.65
C LYS A 226 -17.08 -2.88 -19.43
N LEU A 227 -16.33 -1.77 -19.56
CA LEU A 227 -15.92 -0.93 -18.44
C LEU A 227 -16.55 0.46 -18.54
N LYS A 228 -16.97 1.03 -17.39
CA LYS A 228 -17.27 2.47 -17.30
C LYS A 228 -15.98 3.24 -17.57
N ASP A 229 -15.98 4.10 -18.59
CA ASP A 229 -14.77 4.89 -18.86
C ASP A 229 -14.52 5.88 -17.72
N THR A 230 -13.34 5.75 -17.14
CA THR A 230 -12.83 6.51 -16.00
C THR A 230 -11.40 6.98 -16.27
N ASP A 231 -10.87 6.72 -17.47
CA ASP A 231 -9.64 7.33 -17.98
C ASP A 231 -9.96 8.73 -18.54
N LEU A 232 -10.49 9.61 -17.68
CA LEU A 232 -10.98 10.96 -18.02
C LEU A 232 -9.92 11.84 -18.70
N LEU A 233 -8.64 11.56 -18.44
CA LEU A 233 -7.48 12.25 -18.99
C LEU A 233 -6.83 11.46 -20.14
N ALA A 234 -7.47 10.40 -20.62
CA ALA A 234 -7.03 9.59 -21.77
C ALA A 234 -5.58 9.09 -21.68
N ALA A 235 -5.07 8.81 -20.47
CA ALA A 235 -3.69 8.35 -20.26
C ALA A 235 -3.46 6.92 -20.77
N GLN A 236 -4.52 6.12 -20.85
CA GLN A 236 -4.53 4.74 -21.34
C GLN A 236 -5.00 4.62 -22.80
N SER A 237 -5.25 5.72 -23.51
CA SER A 237 -5.94 5.71 -24.82
C SER A 237 -5.14 5.08 -25.97
N ASN A 238 -3.81 5.17 -25.96
CA ASN A 238 -2.94 4.53 -26.96
C ASN A 238 -1.56 4.18 -26.39
N GLY A 239 -0.77 3.40 -27.14
CA GLY A 239 0.57 2.99 -26.73
C GLY A 239 1.48 4.18 -26.38
N TYR A 240 1.49 5.22 -27.22
CA TYR A 240 2.31 6.41 -27.04
C TYR A 240 2.08 7.12 -25.69
N ARG A 241 0.83 7.40 -25.31
CA ARG A 241 0.52 8.04 -24.02
C ARG A 241 0.84 7.14 -22.83
N ARG A 242 0.65 5.83 -22.97
CA ARG A 242 0.99 4.83 -21.92
C ARG A 242 2.51 4.74 -21.70
N MET A 243 3.30 4.87 -22.76
CA MET A 243 4.77 4.88 -22.68
C MET A 243 5.37 6.16 -22.07
N SER A 244 4.55 7.17 -21.74
CA SER A 244 4.97 8.26 -20.83
C SER A 244 5.20 7.80 -19.37
N ALA A 245 4.84 6.55 -19.05
CA ALA A 245 5.10 5.88 -17.78
C ALA A 245 6.05 4.68 -17.99
N ASN A 246 7.33 4.97 -18.24
CA ASN A 246 8.33 3.99 -18.62
C ASN A 246 9.78 4.44 -18.30
N LEU A 247 10.72 3.49 -18.38
CA LEU A 247 12.14 3.64 -18.03
C LEU A 247 13.02 3.79 -19.28
N TYR A 248 13.84 4.84 -19.32
CA TYR A 248 14.63 5.21 -20.50
C TYR A 248 16.07 5.56 -20.17
N LYS A 249 16.97 5.46 -21.16
CA LYS A 249 18.35 5.97 -21.04
C LYS A 249 18.36 7.50 -20.92
N THR A 250 19.27 8.04 -20.12
CA THR A 250 19.54 9.48 -20.07
C THR A 250 20.68 9.85 -21.03
N LYS A 251 21.07 11.13 -21.00
CA LYS A 251 22.26 11.68 -21.69
C LYS A 251 23.59 11.05 -21.28
N ILE A 252 23.66 10.44 -20.10
CA ILE A 252 24.89 9.83 -19.57
C ILE A 252 24.83 8.31 -19.79
N PRO A 253 25.79 7.71 -20.52
CA PRO A 253 25.81 6.26 -20.72
C PRO A 253 25.85 5.49 -19.40
N GLY A 254 24.90 4.57 -19.23
CA GLY A 254 24.72 3.77 -18.00
C GLY A 254 23.74 4.36 -16.99
N GLU A 255 23.36 5.64 -17.12
CA GLU A 255 22.26 6.23 -16.34
C GLU A 255 20.91 5.99 -17.02
N TYR A 256 19.93 5.58 -16.21
CA TYR A 256 18.55 5.35 -16.63
C TYR A 256 17.60 6.13 -15.72
N TYR A 257 16.50 6.63 -16.29
CA TYR A 257 15.52 7.43 -15.57
C TYR A 257 14.10 7.01 -15.95
N HIS A 258 13.25 6.77 -14.94
CA HIS A 258 11.85 6.47 -15.13
C HIS A 258 11.06 7.78 -15.13
N ILE A 259 10.46 8.13 -16.27
CA ILE A 259 9.45 9.20 -16.34
C ILE A 259 8.07 8.60 -16.07
N HIS A 260 7.16 9.30 -15.40
CA HIS A 260 5.86 8.71 -15.06
C HIS A 260 4.67 9.68 -15.22
N GLY A 261 4.06 9.61 -16.42
CA GLY A 261 2.79 10.26 -16.80
C GLY A 261 1.62 10.00 -15.87
N SER A 262 1.70 9.03 -14.96
CA SER A 262 0.73 8.83 -13.89
C SER A 262 -0.68 8.56 -14.46
N LEU A 263 -1.62 9.51 -14.30
CA LEU A 263 -2.94 9.50 -14.94
C LEU A 263 -3.15 10.75 -15.80
N GLU A 264 -2.07 11.42 -16.19
CA GLU A 264 -2.05 12.62 -17.03
C GLU A 264 -0.76 12.61 -17.86
N ALA A 265 -0.76 11.84 -18.96
CA ALA A 265 0.41 11.65 -19.81
C ALA A 265 0.90 12.94 -20.52
N THR A 266 0.04 13.95 -20.67
CA THR A 266 0.29 15.16 -21.46
C THR A 266 1.42 15.99 -20.86
N THR A 267 1.39 16.22 -19.55
CA THR A 267 2.40 17.00 -18.82
C THR A 267 3.78 16.36 -18.92
N THR A 268 3.88 15.03 -18.73
CA THR A 268 5.16 14.32 -18.78
C THR A 268 5.74 14.23 -20.20
N LEU A 269 4.90 14.13 -21.24
CA LEU A 269 5.34 14.23 -22.64
C LEU A 269 5.78 15.67 -22.99
N ASN A 270 4.97 16.66 -22.65
CA ASN A 270 5.28 18.08 -22.86
C ASN A 270 6.59 18.48 -22.15
N MET A 271 6.83 17.97 -20.94
CA MET A 271 8.04 18.20 -20.15
C MET A 271 9.33 17.81 -20.89
N ILE A 272 9.33 16.68 -21.62
CA ILE A 272 10.49 16.24 -22.42
C ILE A 272 10.50 16.82 -23.85
N GLY A 273 9.58 17.76 -24.16
CA GLY A 273 9.46 18.41 -25.46
C GLY A 273 8.79 17.54 -26.52
N LEU A 274 7.82 16.72 -26.13
CA LEU A 274 6.94 15.96 -27.01
C LEU A 274 5.50 16.48 -26.96
N GLU A 275 4.75 16.31 -28.04
CA GLU A 275 3.31 16.57 -28.04
C GLU A 275 2.59 15.53 -27.18
N GLY A 276 1.70 15.97 -26.28
CA GLY A 276 0.97 15.04 -25.42
C GLY A 276 0.06 14.03 -26.13
N HIS A 277 -0.34 14.25 -27.39
CA HIS A 277 -1.28 13.35 -28.09
C HIS A 277 -0.90 13.12 -29.56
N ARG A 278 -0.27 11.97 -29.83
CA ARG A 278 0.09 11.48 -31.16
C ARG A 278 -0.69 10.20 -31.47
N PRO A 279 -1.85 10.28 -32.18
CA PRO A 279 -2.66 9.12 -32.54
C PRO A 279 -2.16 8.43 -33.82
N ASP A 280 -1.33 9.12 -34.59
CA ASP A 280 -0.59 8.64 -35.76
C ASP A 280 0.53 7.65 -35.39
N LEU A 281 1.13 7.84 -34.21
CA LEU A 281 2.28 7.07 -33.75
C LEU A 281 1.81 5.79 -33.02
N THR A 282 1.57 4.75 -33.81
CA THR A 282 1.01 3.46 -33.35
C THR A 282 2.03 2.32 -33.24
N ASP A 283 3.17 2.38 -33.94
CA ASP A 283 4.20 1.36 -33.86
C ASP A 283 4.96 1.40 -32.53
N TYR A 284 5.11 0.24 -31.89
CA TYR A 284 5.67 0.14 -30.55
C TYR A 284 7.16 0.46 -30.46
N GLU A 285 7.95 0.14 -31.50
CA GLU A 285 9.39 0.36 -31.49
C GLU A 285 9.73 1.82 -31.85
N GLU A 286 8.98 2.43 -32.77
CA GLU A 286 9.08 3.87 -33.03
C GLU A 286 8.55 4.71 -31.85
N ILE A 287 7.51 4.27 -31.12
CA ILE A 287 7.09 4.90 -29.84
C ILE A 287 8.26 4.92 -28.84
N ILE A 288 8.93 3.78 -28.63
CA ILE A 288 10.09 3.68 -27.73
C ILE A 288 11.18 4.65 -28.16
N LYS A 289 11.52 4.65 -29.46
CA LYS A 289 12.57 5.48 -30.04
C LYS A 289 12.28 6.97 -29.89
N VAL A 290 11.09 7.43 -30.27
CA VAL A 290 10.67 8.84 -30.18
C VAL A 290 10.71 9.38 -28.75
N ILE A 291 10.39 8.55 -27.75
CA ILE A 291 10.43 8.96 -26.34
C ILE A 291 11.87 8.85 -25.78
N GLU A 292 12.61 7.78 -26.04
CA GLU A 292 13.99 7.63 -25.55
C GLU A 292 14.92 8.71 -26.15
N GLU A 293 14.82 9.02 -27.44
CA GLU A 293 15.57 10.11 -28.10
C GLU A 293 15.35 11.49 -27.45
N LYS A 294 14.25 11.67 -26.71
CA LYS A 294 13.92 12.91 -25.98
C LYS A 294 14.46 12.87 -24.56
N VAL A 295 14.33 11.74 -23.84
CA VAL A 295 14.91 11.58 -22.50
C VAL A 295 16.44 11.62 -22.53
N GLN A 296 17.07 11.03 -23.57
CA GLN A 296 18.53 11.05 -23.78
C GLN A 296 19.15 12.45 -23.97
N LYS A 297 18.36 13.54 -24.02
CA LYS A 297 18.89 14.91 -24.11
C LYS A 297 19.25 15.50 -22.74
N TYR A 298 18.75 14.89 -21.67
CA TYR A 298 18.82 15.38 -20.29
C TYR A 298 19.59 14.40 -19.38
N THR A 299 20.31 14.93 -18.41
CA THR A 299 20.92 14.20 -17.29
C THR A 299 19.91 13.91 -16.18
N VAL A 300 20.23 13.00 -15.26
CA VAL A 300 19.38 12.75 -14.08
C VAL A 300 19.04 14.03 -13.29
N PRO A 301 19.97 14.95 -12.97
CA PRO A 301 19.64 16.19 -12.24
C PRO A 301 18.73 17.15 -13.02
N GLU A 302 18.84 17.20 -14.36
CA GLU A 302 17.93 17.97 -15.22
C GLU A 302 16.52 17.38 -15.16
N LEU A 303 16.38 16.05 -15.26
CA LEU A 303 15.09 15.35 -15.19
C LEU A 303 14.42 15.44 -13.80
N GLU A 304 15.20 15.31 -12.72
CA GLU A 304 14.72 15.51 -11.33
C GLU A 304 14.17 16.94 -11.13
N LYS A 305 14.88 17.95 -11.65
CA LYS A 305 14.42 19.34 -11.61
C LYS A 305 13.12 19.52 -12.40
N MET A 306 13.09 19.04 -13.63
CA MET A 306 11.93 19.15 -14.52
C MET A 306 10.68 18.45 -13.93
N ASN A 307 10.83 17.27 -13.35
CA ASN A 307 9.73 16.58 -12.65
C ASN A 307 9.25 17.35 -11.41
N LYS A 308 10.15 17.93 -10.62
CA LYS A 308 9.79 18.77 -9.46
C LYS A 308 9.01 20.02 -9.88
N GLU A 309 9.42 20.68 -10.95
CA GLU A 309 8.75 21.88 -11.50
C GLU A 309 7.37 21.53 -12.06
N ASN A 310 7.24 20.43 -12.80
CA ASN A 310 5.97 19.95 -13.38
C ASN A 310 5.11 19.13 -12.39
N ARG A 311 5.55 18.96 -11.13
CA ARG A 311 4.90 18.14 -10.08
C ARG A 311 4.63 16.70 -10.50
N GLN A 312 5.44 16.13 -11.40
CA GLN A 312 5.27 14.78 -11.92
C GLN A 312 6.05 13.74 -11.11
N ALA A 313 5.73 12.46 -11.37
CA ALA A 313 6.45 11.33 -10.78
C ALA A 313 7.60 10.91 -11.71
N GLY A 314 8.74 10.58 -11.11
CA GLY A 314 9.93 10.12 -11.81
C GLY A 314 11.13 10.00 -10.86
N VAL A 315 12.09 9.16 -11.22
CA VAL A 315 13.33 8.87 -10.47
C VAL A 315 14.45 8.35 -11.39
N PRO A 316 15.73 8.47 -11.00
CA PRO A 316 16.78 7.60 -11.54
C PRO A 316 16.56 6.15 -11.11
N ALA A 317 16.98 5.20 -11.94
CA ALA A 317 17.10 3.80 -11.54
C ALA A 317 18.47 3.58 -10.85
N LEU A 318 18.46 3.32 -9.54
CA LEU A 318 19.65 3.14 -8.71
C LEU A 318 19.89 1.67 -8.41
N LYS A 319 21.16 1.25 -8.27
CA LYS A 319 21.48 -0.08 -7.70
C LYS A 319 21.22 -0.03 -6.18
N TYR A 320 20.84 -1.15 -5.57
CA TYR A 320 20.47 -1.18 -4.14
C TYR A 320 21.61 -0.69 -3.24
N GLU A 321 22.84 -1.10 -3.54
CA GLU A 321 24.05 -0.65 -2.87
C GLU A 321 24.29 0.86 -2.99
N ASP A 322 23.68 1.57 -3.95
CA ASP A 322 23.74 3.02 -4.11
C ASP A 322 22.53 3.72 -3.47
N PHE A 323 21.33 3.14 -3.57
CA PHE A 323 20.15 3.60 -2.83
C PHE A 323 20.46 3.72 -1.32
N ILE A 324 21.05 2.68 -0.71
CA ILE A 324 21.41 2.69 0.72
C ILE A 324 22.57 3.64 1.09
N LYS A 325 23.20 4.30 0.10
CA LYS A 325 24.17 5.38 0.33
C LYS A 325 23.49 6.76 0.35
N THR A 326 22.30 6.92 -0.22
CA THR A 326 21.54 8.20 -0.21
C THR A 326 21.08 8.57 1.21
N PRO A 327 20.80 9.85 1.52
CA PRO A 327 20.29 10.25 2.84
C PRO A 327 18.94 9.60 3.14
N HIS A 328 18.01 9.60 2.18
CA HIS A 328 16.71 8.96 2.29
C HIS A 328 16.79 7.44 2.46
N GLY A 329 17.62 6.75 1.68
CA GLY A 329 17.81 5.30 1.78
C GLY A 329 18.44 4.89 3.12
N LYS A 330 19.49 5.59 3.58
CA LYS A 330 20.10 5.37 4.90
C LYS A 330 19.12 5.42 6.07
N LEU A 331 18.09 6.25 5.96
CA LEU A 331 17.04 6.40 6.97
C LEU A 331 16.04 5.25 6.90
N ASN A 332 15.43 5.03 5.73
CA ASN A 332 14.33 4.07 5.58
C ASN A 332 14.79 2.60 5.66
N VAL A 333 16.06 2.24 5.37
CA VAL A 333 16.57 0.88 5.63
C VAL A 333 16.73 0.54 7.13
N GLN A 334 16.49 1.50 8.03
CA GLN A 334 16.43 1.24 9.48
C GLN A 334 14.99 1.07 9.99
N GLU A 335 13.99 1.40 9.17
CA GLU A 335 12.57 1.40 9.53
C GLU A 335 11.90 0.03 9.35
N PRO A 336 10.76 -0.25 10.00
CA PRO A 336 9.99 -1.47 9.75
C PRO A 336 9.27 -1.41 8.39
N ALA A 337 8.89 -2.57 7.85
CA ALA A 337 8.18 -2.67 6.58
C ALA A 337 6.81 -1.93 6.59
N TRP A 338 6.17 -1.82 7.75
CA TRP A 338 5.07 -0.89 8.03
C TRP A 338 5.19 -0.35 9.47
N LYS A 339 4.64 0.85 9.72
CA LYS A 339 4.46 1.39 11.07
C LYS A 339 2.98 1.37 11.47
N LEU A 340 2.71 1.34 12.77
CA LEU A 340 1.39 1.54 13.35
C LEU A 340 1.52 2.30 14.66
N ASP A 341 1.30 3.62 14.60
CA ASP A 341 1.49 4.53 15.72
C ASP A 341 0.15 4.76 16.46
N LYS A 342 0.16 5.01 17.77
CA LYS A 342 -1.02 5.56 18.46
C LYS A 342 -1.09 7.07 18.17
N LEU A 343 -2.23 7.55 17.71
CA LEU A 343 -2.48 8.99 17.51
C LEU A 343 -2.71 9.70 18.86
N PRO A 344 -2.49 11.02 18.93
CA PRO A 344 -2.80 11.80 20.13
C PRO A 344 -4.27 11.64 20.53
N GLY A 345 -4.51 11.45 21.82
CA GLY A 345 -5.85 11.21 22.37
C GLY A 345 -5.88 10.19 23.51
N ASP A 346 -6.95 10.20 24.30
CA ASP A 346 -7.16 9.32 25.45
C ASP A 346 -8.59 8.74 25.51
N LEU A 347 -9.14 8.40 24.34
CA LEU A 347 -10.38 7.65 24.24
C LEU A 347 -10.29 6.26 24.90
N PRO A 348 -11.34 5.80 25.61
CA PRO A 348 -11.41 4.45 26.15
C PRO A 348 -11.46 3.37 25.03
N PRO A 349 -11.26 2.09 25.37
CA PRO A 349 -11.44 0.97 24.44
C PRO A 349 -12.79 1.05 23.71
N THR A 350 -12.73 1.17 22.38
CA THR A 350 -13.90 1.30 21.52
C THR A 350 -14.25 -0.08 20.95
N PRO A 351 -15.30 -0.77 21.44
CA PRO A 351 -15.60 -2.14 21.02
C PRO A 351 -15.97 -2.23 19.53
N PHE A 352 -15.85 -3.43 18.97
CA PHE A 352 -16.40 -3.71 17.64
C PHE A 352 -17.93 -3.56 17.65
N PRO A 353 -18.55 -3.13 16.53
CA PRO A 353 -20.00 -3.11 16.37
C PRO A 353 -20.65 -4.47 16.65
N SER A 354 -21.94 -4.48 17.00
CA SER A 354 -22.70 -5.72 17.18
C SER A 354 -22.88 -6.43 15.83
N SER A 355 -22.40 -7.67 15.73
CA SER A 355 -22.70 -8.58 14.62
C SER A 355 -24.04 -9.30 14.84
N GLN A 356 -24.63 -9.84 13.76
CA GLN A 356 -25.77 -10.74 13.84
C GLN A 356 -25.44 -12.01 14.66
N PRO A 357 -26.41 -12.59 15.39
CA PRO A 357 -26.19 -13.81 16.16
C PRO A 357 -25.68 -14.97 15.30
N GLY A 358 -24.54 -15.55 15.68
CA GLY A 358 -23.91 -16.67 14.99
C GLY A 358 -23.02 -16.31 13.79
N SER A 359 -22.94 -15.03 13.40
CA SER A 359 -21.97 -14.58 12.39
C SER A 359 -20.53 -14.73 12.87
N LYS A 360 -19.62 -15.04 11.95
CA LYS A 360 -18.16 -15.06 12.18
C LYS A 360 -17.40 -14.06 11.29
N ARG A 361 -18.10 -13.10 10.67
CA ARG A 361 -17.51 -12.00 9.90
C ARG A 361 -16.83 -11.01 10.88
N ILE A 362 -15.52 -11.09 11.05
CA ILE A 362 -14.82 -10.37 12.13
C ILE A 362 -14.89 -8.84 12.03
N LEU A 363 -15.14 -8.28 10.84
CA LEU A 363 -15.31 -6.84 10.61
C LEU A 363 -16.75 -6.41 10.29
N GLU A 364 -17.76 -7.27 10.48
CA GLU A 364 -19.16 -6.90 10.27
C GLU A 364 -19.55 -5.59 10.97
N GLY A 365 -20.17 -4.66 10.23
CA GLY A 365 -20.56 -3.34 10.72
C GLY A 365 -19.43 -2.33 10.92
N VAL A 366 -18.16 -2.70 10.68
CA VAL A 366 -17.02 -1.77 10.71
C VAL A 366 -17.02 -0.95 9.42
N LYS A 367 -17.26 0.36 9.54
CA LYS A 367 -17.38 1.28 8.40
C LYS A 367 -16.00 1.75 7.92
N VAL A 368 -15.69 1.55 6.66
CA VAL A 368 -14.38 1.87 6.06
C VAL A 368 -14.56 2.86 4.91
N LEU A 369 -13.96 4.05 5.01
CA LEU A 369 -13.87 4.98 3.88
C LEU A 369 -12.57 4.76 3.13
N GLU A 370 -12.67 4.48 1.83
CA GLU A 370 -11.52 4.34 0.93
C GLU A 370 -11.36 5.60 0.06
N MET A 371 -10.25 6.30 0.25
CA MET A 371 -9.80 7.45 -0.50
C MET A 371 -8.60 7.04 -1.37
N CYS A 372 -8.79 6.01 -2.22
CA CYS A 372 -7.72 5.35 -2.96
C CYS A 372 -8.07 5.13 -4.44
N ARG A 373 -7.04 4.97 -5.29
CA ARG A 373 -7.12 4.60 -6.71
C ARG A 373 -6.04 3.55 -7.01
N ILE A 374 -6.01 3.01 -8.24
CA ILE A 374 -4.98 2.05 -8.67
C ILE A 374 -5.04 0.73 -7.86
N ILE A 375 -3.99 0.34 -7.10
CA ILE A 375 -3.84 -1.03 -6.61
C ILE A 375 -3.45 -1.12 -5.12
N ALA A 376 -2.36 -0.49 -4.65
CA ALA A 376 -1.95 -0.61 -3.24
C ALA A 376 -3.05 -0.23 -2.23
N GLY A 377 -3.50 1.04 -2.23
CA GLY A 377 -4.59 1.51 -1.38
C GLY A 377 -5.89 0.70 -1.51
N PRO A 378 -6.40 0.41 -2.72
CA PRO A 378 -7.59 -0.44 -2.89
C PRO A 378 -7.42 -1.88 -2.41
N THR A 379 -6.19 -2.43 -2.43
CA THR A 379 -5.92 -3.78 -1.91
C THR A 379 -6.06 -3.83 -0.39
N VAL A 380 -5.64 -2.77 0.35
CA VAL A 380 -5.84 -2.65 1.80
C VAL A 380 -7.31 -2.91 2.18
N THR A 381 -8.21 -2.21 1.52
CA THR A 381 -9.65 -2.23 1.85
C THR A 381 -10.39 -3.39 1.20
N ARG A 382 -9.88 -3.97 0.10
CA ARG A 382 -10.36 -5.25 -0.44
C ARG A 382 -10.23 -6.35 0.63
N ILE A 383 -9.07 -6.42 1.29
CA ILE A 383 -8.84 -7.37 2.40
C ILE A 383 -9.77 -7.08 3.59
N LEU A 384 -10.07 -5.81 3.91
CA LEU A 384 -11.07 -5.50 4.94
C LEU A 384 -12.49 -5.96 4.54
N ALA A 385 -12.85 -5.85 3.26
CA ALA A 385 -14.11 -6.40 2.73
C ALA A 385 -14.15 -7.94 2.76
N GLU A 386 -13.02 -8.63 2.53
CA GLU A 386 -12.89 -10.09 2.70
C GLU A 386 -13.25 -10.52 4.14
N TYR A 387 -12.95 -9.69 5.15
CA TYR A 387 -13.31 -9.93 6.54
C TYR A 387 -14.70 -9.39 6.95
N GLY A 388 -15.48 -8.86 5.99
CA GLY A 388 -16.86 -8.42 6.16
C GLY A 388 -17.05 -6.96 6.58
N ALA A 389 -16.08 -6.07 6.33
CA ALA A 389 -16.24 -4.64 6.57
C ALA A 389 -17.15 -3.94 5.54
N ASP A 390 -17.85 -2.89 5.98
CA ASP A 390 -18.66 -2.03 5.10
C ASP A 390 -17.75 -1.00 4.43
N VAL A 391 -17.20 -1.36 3.25
CA VAL A 391 -16.23 -0.53 2.52
C VAL A 391 -16.91 0.36 1.49
N LEU A 392 -16.89 1.67 1.74
CA LEU A 392 -17.36 2.71 0.82
C LEU A 392 -16.15 3.47 0.25
N LYS A 393 -15.85 3.23 -1.02
CA LYS A 393 -14.88 4.00 -1.80
C LYS A 393 -15.50 5.32 -2.24
N ILE A 394 -14.78 6.42 -2.01
CA ILE A 394 -15.15 7.76 -2.46
C ILE A 394 -14.13 8.24 -3.49
N THR A 395 -14.58 8.31 -4.74
CA THR A 395 -13.89 9.00 -5.84
C THR A 395 -14.56 10.36 -6.10
N SER A 396 -14.23 11.01 -7.21
CA SER A 396 -14.88 12.24 -7.67
C SER A 396 -15.09 12.11 -9.18
N PRO A 397 -16.18 12.68 -9.74
CA PRO A 397 -16.45 12.60 -11.18
C PRO A 397 -15.41 13.33 -12.03
N ASN A 398 -14.52 14.09 -11.38
CA ASN A 398 -13.42 14.86 -11.97
C ASN A 398 -12.05 14.20 -11.74
N LEU A 399 -11.98 12.96 -11.23
CA LEU A 399 -10.73 12.22 -10.99
C LEU A 399 -10.60 11.02 -11.91
N SER A 400 -9.63 11.08 -12.83
CA SER A 400 -9.23 9.94 -13.66
C SER A 400 -8.75 8.76 -12.81
N ASP A 401 -8.95 7.54 -13.27
CA ASP A 401 -8.46 6.27 -12.71
C ASP A 401 -8.15 5.30 -13.88
N VAL A 402 -7.71 4.07 -13.61
CA VAL A 402 -7.58 3.01 -14.64
C VAL A 402 -8.83 2.11 -14.60
N PRO A 403 -9.67 2.08 -15.66
CA PRO A 403 -10.95 1.37 -15.63
C PRO A 403 -10.85 -0.12 -15.26
N PHE A 404 -9.85 -0.85 -15.76
CA PHE A 404 -9.76 -2.29 -15.51
C PHE A 404 -9.40 -2.63 -14.06
N PHE A 405 -8.59 -1.81 -13.38
CA PHE A 405 -8.19 -2.10 -11.99
C PHE A 405 -9.38 -2.07 -11.02
N GLN A 406 -10.49 -1.42 -11.39
CA GLN A 406 -11.74 -1.47 -10.62
C GLN A 406 -12.35 -2.88 -10.59
N VAL A 407 -12.19 -3.71 -11.63
CA VAL A 407 -12.80 -5.06 -11.70
C VAL A 407 -12.40 -5.93 -10.50
N ASP A 408 -11.12 -5.90 -10.11
CA ASP A 408 -10.61 -6.58 -8.91
C ASP A 408 -10.52 -5.64 -7.69
N GLY A 409 -10.02 -4.42 -7.89
CA GLY A 409 -9.73 -3.47 -6.82
C GLY A 409 -10.98 -2.93 -6.10
N ASN A 410 -12.17 -3.00 -6.70
CA ASN A 410 -13.43 -2.63 -6.03
C ASN A 410 -14.25 -3.85 -5.54
N MET A 411 -13.67 -5.06 -5.53
CA MET A 411 -14.38 -6.27 -5.09
C MET A 411 -14.82 -6.19 -3.63
N GLY A 412 -16.11 -6.48 -3.36
CA GLY A 412 -16.70 -6.45 -2.02
C GLY A 412 -17.12 -5.07 -1.51
N LYS A 413 -17.06 -4.02 -2.34
CA LYS A 413 -17.22 -2.61 -1.92
C LYS A 413 -18.42 -1.93 -2.59
N HIS A 414 -18.76 -0.76 -2.07
CA HIS A 414 -19.43 0.28 -2.87
C HIS A 414 -18.43 1.33 -3.33
N ALA A 415 -18.71 1.94 -4.47
CA ALA A 415 -17.89 3.01 -5.05
C ALA A 415 -18.78 4.17 -5.52
N ALA A 416 -18.73 5.27 -4.78
CA ALA A 416 -19.51 6.48 -5.00
C ALA A 416 -18.60 7.67 -5.34
N ASP A 417 -19.19 8.69 -5.97
CA ASP A 417 -18.49 9.92 -6.36
C ASP A 417 -18.92 11.11 -5.50
N LEU A 418 -17.97 11.79 -4.85
CA LEU A 418 -18.15 13.08 -4.16
C LEU A 418 -16.99 14.02 -4.52
N ASP A 419 -17.30 15.20 -5.09
CA ASP A 419 -16.25 16.21 -5.31
C ASP A 419 -15.99 17.03 -4.05
N LEU A 420 -14.97 16.63 -3.28
CA LEU A 420 -14.53 17.30 -2.04
C LEU A 420 -13.94 18.71 -2.25
N LYS A 421 -13.84 19.19 -3.50
CA LYS A 421 -13.56 20.60 -3.80
C LYS A 421 -14.83 21.47 -3.70
N THR A 422 -16.01 20.86 -3.70
CA THR A 422 -17.31 21.54 -3.57
C THR A 422 -17.80 21.51 -2.13
N GLU A 423 -18.51 22.57 -1.72
CA GLU A 423 -19.05 22.66 -0.37
C GLU A 423 -20.06 21.53 -0.08
N ALA A 424 -20.98 21.25 -1.01
CA ALA A 424 -21.93 20.15 -0.87
C ALA A 424 -21.24 18.77 -0.79
N GLY A 425 -20.20 18.54 -1.61
CA GLY A 425 -19.42 17.29 -1.57
C GLY A 425 -18.71 17.07 -0.23
N ARG A 426 -18.19 18.14 0.39
CA ARG A 426 -17.61 18.10 1.75
C ARG A 426 -18.67 17.82 2.82
N GLN A 427 -19.81 18.51 2.77
CA GLN A 427 -20.90 18.30 3.74
C GLN A 427 -21.43 16.85 3.73
N GLU A 428 -21.50 16.22 2.55
CA GLU A 428 -21.91 14.82 2.44
C GLU A 428 -20.81 13.83 2.86
N PHE A 429 -19.54 14.14 2.56
CA PHE A 429 -18.40 13.37 3.08
C PHE A 429 -18.27 13.46 4.61
N GLU A 430 -18.57 14.62 5.20
CA GLU A 430 -18.50 14.84 6.64
C GLU A 430 -19.57 14.06 7.41
N LYS A 431 -20.75 13.85 6.82
CA LYS A 431 -21.77 12.91 7.34
C LYS A 431 -21.26 11.47 7.35
N LEU A 432 -20.48 11.07 6.34
CA LEU A 432 -19.92 9.71 6.26
C LEU A 432 -18.76 9.51 7.24
N VAL A 433 -17.82 10.46 7.31
CA VAL A 433 -16.61 10.38 8.12
C VAL A 433 -16.90 10.44 9.63
N ALA A 434 -17.98 11.13 10.03
CA ALA A 434 -18.47 11.14 11.40
C ALA A 434 -18.71 9.73 11.97
N ASP A 435 -19.15 8.79 11.12
CA ASP A 435 -19.46 7.41 11.49
C ASP A 435 -18.28 6.43 11.32
N ALA A 436 -17.35 6.73 10.40
CA ALA A 436 -16.32 5.81 9.93
C ALA A 436 -15.42 5.25 11.04
N ASP A 437 -15.13 3.95 11.00
CA ASP A 437 -14.20 3.25 11.89
C ASP A 437 -12.77 3.26 11.36
N VAL A 438 -12.62 3.16 10.04
CA VAL A 438 -11.34 3.20 9.32
C VAL A 438 -11.41 4.20 8.18
N ILE A 439 -10.32 4.92 7.94
CA ILE A 439 -10.08 5.71 6.73
C ILE A 439 -8.81 5.18 6.10
N VAL A 440 -8.83 4.90 4.80
CA VAL A 440 -7.64 4.52 4.03
C VAL A 440 -7.39 5.55 2.95
N ASP A 441 -6.18 6.12 2.92
CA ASP A 441 -5.76 7.21 2.05
C ASP A 441 -4.59 6.77 1.14
N GLY A 442 -4.84 6.81 -0.16
CA GLY A 442 -3.85 6.53 -1.22
C GLY A 442 -3.65 7.75 -2.14
N TYR A 443 -3.91 8.96 -1.65
CA TYR A 443 -3.56 10.18 -2.38
C TYR A 443 -2.12 10.61 -2.09
N ARG A 444 -1.58 11.50 -2.94
CA ARG A 444 -0.22 12.03 -2.77
C ARG A 444 -0.06 12.66 -1.37
N PRO A 445 1.06 12.45 -0.66
CA PRO A 445 1.23 12.87 0.74
C PRO A 445 0.76 14.30 1.05
N GLY A 446 -0.08 14.42 2.07
CA GLY A 446 -0.69 15.69 2.49
C GLY A 446 -1.84 16.20 1.61
N ALA A 447 -2.37 15.41 0.67
CA ALA A 447 -3.51 15.82 -0.17
C ALA A 447 -4.83 15.92 0.61
N LEU A 448 -5.23 14.87 1.33
CA LEU A 448 -6.43 14.91 2.18
C LEU A 448 -6.25 15.83 3.40
N GLU A 449 -5.03 15.95 3.92
CA GLU A 449 -4.70 16.85 5.03
C GLU A 449 -4.99 18.31 4.67
N LYS A 450 -4.71 18.74 3.43
CA LYS A 450 -5.08 20.08 2.91
C LYS A 450 -6.58 20.28 2.73
N LEU A 451 -7.38 19.21 2.74
CA LEU A 451 -8.85 19.28 2.77
C LEU A 451 -9.41 19.22 4.19
N GLY A 452 -8.57 19.06 5.22
CA GLY A 452 -8.99 18.91 6.61
C GLY A 452 -9.22 17.47 7.07
N TYR A 453 -8.89 16.47 6.23
CA TYR A 453 -9.20 15.05 6.48
C TYR A 453 -7.95 14.18 6.75
N GLY A 454 -6.85 14.80 7.19
CA GLY A 454 -5.60 14.11 7.57
C GLY A 454 -5.65 13.46 8.96
N PRO A 455 -4.66 12.62 9.33
CA PRO A 455 -4.71 11.76 10.52
C PRO A 455 -4.92 12.51 11.84
N GLN A 456 -4.35 13.72 12.00
CA GLN A 456 -4.54 14.52 13.21
C GLN A 456 -5.95 15.11 13.33
N ALA A 457 -6.55 15.52 12.21
CA ALA A 457 -7.94 15.98 12.18
C ALA A 457 -8.92 14.83 12.45
N MET A 458 -8.59 13.62 11.98
CA MET A 458 -9.37 12.42 12.24
C MET A 458 -9.24 11.93 13.69
N ALA A 459 -8.09 12.13 14.34
CA ALA A 459 -7.95 11.96 15.78
C ALA A 459 -8.82 12.97 16.57
N ALA A 460 -8.80 14.25 16.19
CA ALA A 460 -9.64 15.27 16.82
C ALA A 460 -11.15 15.03 16.63
N LEU A 461 -11.56 14.49 15.47
CA LEU A 461 -12.92 14.02 15.22
C LEU A 461 -13.27 12.82 16.13
N ALA A 462 -12.37 11.86 16.26
CA ALA A 462 -12.56 10.67 17.10
C ALA A 462 -12.77 11.05 18.58
N GLU A 463 -11.97 11.99 19.09
CA GLU A 463 -12.13 12.58 20.43
C GLU A 463 -13.51 13.23 20.58
N LYS A 464 -13.87 14.15 19.67
CA LYS A 464 -15.16 14.86 19.68
C LYS A 464 -16.38 13.93 19.70
N ARG A 465 -16.30 12.75 19.07
CA ARG A 465 -17.40 11.76 19.00
C ARG A 465 -17.31 10.62 20.03
N GLY A 466 -16.26 10.56 20.85
CA GLY A 466 -16.06 9.48 21.84
C GLY A 466 -15.79 8.09 21.26
N LYS A 467 -15.38 7.98 19.98
CA LYS A 467 -15.20 6.70 19.25
C LYS A 467 -13.90 6.73 18.46
N GLY A 468 -12.93 5.90 18.86
CA GLY A 468 -11.60 5.83 18.23
C GLY A 468 -11.65 5.57 16.72
N ILE A 469 -10.62 6.00 15.99
CA ILE A 469 -10.51 5.78 14.54
C ILE A 469 -9.17 5.16 14.17
N VAL A 470 -9.13 4.42 13.06
CA VAL A 470 -7.90 3.94 12.44
C VAL A 470 -7.71 4.68 11.12
N TYR A 471 -6.67 5.51 11.03
CA TYR A 471 -6.22 6.08 9.77
C TYR A 471 -5.14 5.16 9.20
N VAL A 472 -5.24 4.75 7.94
CA VAL A 472 -4.14 4.08 7.23
C VAL A 472 -3.81 4.90 6.00
N ASN A 473 -2.54 5.13 5.71
CA ASN A 473 -2.14 5.56 4.38
C ASN A 473 -0.97 4.78 3.79
N GLU A 474 -0.95 4.77 2.47
CA GLU A 474 0.15 4.26 1.66
C GLU A 474 0.71 5.36 0.76
N ASN A 475 1.99 5.21 0.39
CA ASN A 475 2.64 6.04 -0.60
C ASN A 475 3.80 5.30 -1.27
N CYS A 476 4.58 6.00 -2.10
CA CYS A 476 5.75 5.40 -2.74
C CYS A 476 7.01 5.36 -1.86
N PHE A 477 7.35 6.46 -1.17
CA PHE A 477 8.68 6.73 -0.59
C PHE A 477 8.75 6.61 0.94
N GLY A 478 7.76 6.00 1.58
CA GLY A 478 7.65 6.03 3.04
C GLY A 478 7.42 7.44 3.60
N TYR A 479 7.61 7.60 4.90
CA TYR A 479 7.21 8.80 5.64
C TYR A 479 8.41 9.62 6.14
N GLU A 480 9.63 9.17 5.87
CA GLU A 480 10.85 9.68 6.49
C GLU A 480 11.85 10.21 5.44
N GLY A 481 12.39 11.41 5.67
CA GLY A 481 13.44 12.00 4.83
C GLY A 481 12.97 12.66 3.53
N GLU A 482 13.93 13.06 2.69
CA GLU A 482 13.73 14.09 1.66
C GLU A 482 12.78 13.74 0.50
N TRP A 483 12.46 12.45 0.30
CA TRP A 483 11.55 11.98 -0.75
C TRP A 483 10.14 11.67 -0.25
N ALA A 484 9.87 11.70 1.06
CA ALA A 484 8.57 11.33 1.65
C ALA A 484 7.37 12.16 1.15
N GLY A 485 7.62 13.37 0.63
CA GLY A 485 6.59 14.23 0.01
C GLY A 485 6.44 14.08 -1.52
N ARG A 486 7.21 13.19 -2.18
CA ARG A 486 7.15 12.97 -3.63
C ARG A 486 5.93 12.14 -4.04
N ALA A 487 5.51 12.32 -5.29
CA ALA A 487 4.60 11.38 -5.95
C ALA A 487 5.38 10.21 -6.56
N GLY A 488 4.82 9.01 -6.49
CA GLY A 488 5.37 7.80 -7.08
C GLY A 488 4.32 6.73 -7.30
N TRP A 489 4.79 5.57 -7.78
CA TRP A 489 4.06 4.41 -8.30
C TRP A 489 4.97 3.18 -8.09
N GLN A 490 4.51 1.93 -8.26
CA GLN A 490 5.40 0.78 -8.04
C GLN A 490 6.71 0.90 -8.84
N GLN A 491 6.65 1.18 -10.14
CA GLN A 491 7.86 1.22 -10.98
C GLN A 491 8.85 2.31 -10.54
N ILE A 492 8.38 3.32 -9.80
CA ILE A 492 9.21 4.37 -9.20
C ILE A 492 9.91 3.85 -7.93
N ALA A 493 9.25 3.03 -7.13
CA ALA A 493 9.90 2.27 -6.06
C ALA A 493 10.92 1.29 -6.67
N ASP A 494 10.48 0.40 -7.57
CA ASP A 494 11.31 -0.65 -8.20
C ASP A 494 12.62 -0.10 -8.77
N CYS A 495 12.56 1.07 -9.42
CA CYS A 495 13.73 1.74 -9.98
C CYS A 495 14.63 2.36 -8.90
N VAL A 496 14.07 3.08 -7.92
CA VAL A 496 14.88 3.83 -6.97
C VAL A 496 15.50 2.94 -5.89
N THR A 497 14.86 1.82 -5.55
CA THR A 497 15.36 0.82 -4.58
C THR A 497 16.36 -0.16 -5.20
N GLY A 498 16.29 -0.35 -6.51
CA GLY A 498 17.15 -1.26 -7.26
C GLY A 498 16.57 -2.66 -7.50
N VAL A 499 15.28 -2.89 -7.23
CA VAL A 499 14.57 -4.10 -7.68
C VAL A 499 14.69 -4.24 -9.21
N ALA A 500 14.55 -3.14 -9.96
CA ALA A 500 14.70 -3.15 -11.41
C ALA A 500 16.14 -3.48 -11.88
N TRP A 501 17.16 -3.02 -11.15
CA TRP A 501 18.56 -3.38 -11.44
C TRP A 501 18.83 -4.87 -11.13
N ALA A 502 18.30 -5.38 -10.02
CA ALA A 502 18.38 -6.80 -9.67
C ALA A 502 17.66 -7.68 -10.70
N GLN A 503 16.49 -7.27 -11.19
CA GLN A 503 15.77 -7.96 -12.27
C GLN A 503 16.57 -7.97 -13.58
N GLY A 504 17.18 -6.84 -13.94
CA GLY A 504 18.09 -6.76 -15.09
C GLY A 504 19.26 -7.75 -14.99
N GLN A 505 19.94 -7.77 -13.85
CA GLN A 505 21.02 -8.72 -13.55
C GLN A 505 20.52 -10.18 -13.58
N PHE A 506 19.34 -10.46 -13.02
CA PHE A 506 18.70 -11.77 -13.09
C PHE A 506 18.44 -12.23 -14.53
N MET A 507 18.16 -11.30 -15.44
CA MET A 507 17.96 -11.55 -16.88
C MET A 507 19.28 -11.61 -17.68
N GLY A 508 20.44 -11.41 -17.04
CA GLY A 508 21.75 -11.40 -17.69
C GLY A 508 22.09 -10.06 -18.39
N LEU A 509 21.49 -8.96 -17.95
CA LEU A 509 21.67 -7.61 -18.51
C LEU A 509 22.42 -6.70 -17.53
N ASP A 510 23.27 -5.80 -18.06
CA ASP A 510 23.84 -4.67 -17.30
C ASP A 510 23.01 -3.38 -17.54
N ASN A 511 21.70 -3.52 -17.41
CA ASN A 511 20.73 -2.42 -17.40
C ASN A 511 19.49 -2.82 -16.58
N PRO A 512 18.80 -1.85 -15.95
CA PRO A 512 17.62 -2.12 -15.14
C PRO A 512 16.40 -2.48 -15.99
N VAL A 513 15.60 -3.45 -15.56
CA VAL A 513 14.33 -3.83 -16.16
C VAL A 513 13.28 -3.92 -15.06
N VAL A 514 12.16 -3.22 -15.19
CA VAL A 514 11.07 -3.24 -14.18
C VAL A 514 10.50 -4.68 -14.07
N PRO A 515 10.21 -5.20 -12.86
CA PRO A 515 9.64 -6.53 -12.70
C PRO A 515 8.24 -6.67 -13.35
N PRO A 516 7.81 -7.91 -13.68
CA PRO A 516 6.43 -8.20 -14.07
C PRO A 516 5.47 -8.03 -12.89
N PHE A 517 4.23 -7.63 -13.22
CA PHE A 517 3.07 -7.50 -12.33
C PHE A 517 3.17 -6.42 -11.22
N PRO A 518 2.03 -6.04 -10.60
CA PRO A 518 1.96 -5.05 -9.52
C PRO A 518 2.35 -5.67 -8.15
N ILE A 519 3.48 -6.37 -8.10
CA ILE A 519 3.92 -7.14 -6.92
C ILE A 519 4.07 -6.26 -5.66
N SER A 520 4.78 -5.13 -5.74
CA SER A 520 4.97 -4.22 -4.60
C SER A 520 3.71 -3.43 -4.25
N ASP A 521 2.82 -3.17 -5.23
CA ASP A 521 1.47 -2.67 -4.99
C ASP A 521 0.68 -3.63 -4.08
N TYR A 522 0.60 -4.92 -4.43
CA TYR A 522 -0.12 -5.93 -3.65
C TYR A 522 0.51 -6.23 -2.29
N GLY A 523 1.85 -6.30 -2.25
CA GLY A 523 2.62 -6.41 -1.01
C GLY A 523 2.31 -5.26 -0.05
N THR A 524 2.36 -4.01 -0.54
CA THR A 524 2.02 -2.80 0.22
C THR A 524 0.57 -2.80 0.69
N GLY A 525 -0.36 -3.24 -0.16
CA GLY A 525 -1.77 -3.42 0.20
C GLY A 525 -1.97 -4.40 1.36
N CYS A 526 -1.26 -5.53 1.36
CA CYS A 526 -1.30 -6.47 2.48
C CYS A 526 -0.69 -5.89 3.77
N MET A 527 0.45 -5.19 3.68
CA MET A 527 1.04 -4.48 4.84
C MET A 527 0.09 -3.42 5.42
N GLY A 528 -0.60 -2.65 4.58
CA GLY A 528 -1.61 -1.69 5.01
C GLY A 528 -2.84 -2.36 5.65
N ALA A 529 -3.28 -3.52 5.14
CA ALA A 529 -4.38 -4.28 5.75
C ALA A 529 -3.99 -4.85 7.13
N ILE A 530 -2.77 -5.36 7.28
CA ILE A 530 -2.20 -5.80 8.57
C ILE A 530 -2.20 -4.64 9.57
N ALA A 531 -1.79 -3.43 9.15
CA ALA A 531 -1.81 -2.23 9.98
C ALA A 531 -3.25 -1.80 10.36
N ALA A 532 -4.19 -1.87 9.42
CA ALA A 532 -5.61 -1.55 9.68
C ALA A 532 -6.25 -2.52 10.69
N LEU A 533 -6.09 -3.84 10.49
CA LEU A 533 -6.58 -4.88 11.39
C LEU A 533 -5.95 -4.77 12.79
N SER A 534 -4.64 -4.50 12.87
CA SER A 534 -3.93 -4.32 14.14
C SER A 534 -4.35 -3.04 14.86
N GLY A 535 -4.59 -1.94 14.11
CA GLY A 535 -5.15 -0.71 14.66
C GLY A 535 -6.55 -0.90 15.23
N LEU A 536 -7.40 -1.68 14.55
CA LEU A 536 -8.73 -2.05 15.03
C LEU A 536 -8.67 -2.92 16.30
N TYR A 537 -7.75 -3.91 16.34
CA TYR A 537 -7.48 -4.72 17.53
C TYR A 537 -7.10 -3.84 18.73
N HIS A 538 -6.11 -2.96 18.59
CA HIS A 538 -5.64 -2.11 19.69
C HIS A 538 -6.69 -1.09 20.11
N ARG A 539 -7.41 -0.48 19.16
CA ARG A 539 -8.54 0.40 19.46
C ARG A 539 -9.61 -0.29 20.31
N ALA A 540 -9.92 -1.56 20.03
CA ALA A 540 -10.89 -2.34 20.79
C ALA A 540 -10.33 -2.88 22.13
N LYS A 541 -9.01 -3.02 22.26
CA LYS A 541 -8.35 -3.61 23.45
C LYS A 541 -7.84 -2.59 24.47
N THR A 542 -7.29 -1.47 24.00
CA THR A 542 -6.60 -0.45 24.82
C THR A 542 -7.07 0.98 24.56
N GLY A 543 -7.87 1.24 23.52
CA GLY A 543 -8.46 2.55 23.25
C GLY A 543 -7.55 3.52 22.51
N GLY A 544 -8.05 4.74 22.30
CA GLY A 544 -7.45 5.76 21.44
C GLY A 544 -7.68 5.54 19.94
N SER A 545 -6.95 6.29 19.14
CA SER A 545 -6.94 6.21 17.66
C SER A 545 -5.54 5.81 17.17
N TYR A 546 -5.44 5.28 15.95
CA TYR A 546 -4.20 4.70 15.41
C TYR A 546 -3.89 5.15 13.98
N HIS A 547 -2.62 5.25 13.63
CA HIS A 547 -2.12 5.61 12.30
C HIS A 547 -1.24 4.49 11.72
N GLY A 548 -1.79 3.69 10.82
CA GLY A 548 -1.07 2.72 10.01
C GLY A 548 -0.38 3.36 8.81
N LYS A 549 0.86 2.96 8.53
CA LYS A 549 1.71 3.52 7.47
C LYS A 549 2.40 2.39 6.70
N ALA A 550 2.08 2.25 5.42
CA ALA A 550 2.77 1.34 4.49
C ALA A 550 3.36 2.14 3.31
N SER A 551 4.27 1.56 2.53
CA SER A 551 4.71 2.16 1.27
C SER A 551 5.42 1.17 0.35
N LEU A 552 5.33 1.41 -0.95
CA LEU A 552 5.93 0.59 -2.02
C LEU A 552 7.43 0.34 -1.77
N MET A 553 8.20 1.40 -1.50
CA MET A 553 9.63 1.30 -1.18
C MET A 553 9.93 0.43 0.05
N HIS A 554 9.06 0.41 1.07
CA HIS A 554 9.26 -0.45 2.25
C HIS A 554 8.93 -1.92 1.97
N TYR A 555 8.11 -2.23 0.95
CA TYR A 555 7.94 -3.59 0.47
C TYR A 555 9.17 -4.06 -0.32
N ASP A 556 9.71 -3.25 -1.22
CA ASP A 556 10.97 -3.54 -1.91
C ASP A 556 12.11 -3.80 -0.91
N LEU A 557 12.20 -2.98 0.15
CA LEU A 557 13.17 -3.15 1.23
C LEU A 557 12.91 -4.42 2.06
N LEU A 558 11.66 -4.86 2.20
CA LEU A 558 11.34 -6.16 2.77
C LEU A 558 11.85 -7.29 1.86
N LEU A 559 11.68 -7.22 0.54
CA LEU A 559 12.23 -8.19 -0.40
C LEU A 559 13.77 -8.26 -0.33
N PHE A 560 14.46 -7.12 -0.22
CA PHE A 560 15.91 -7.08 -0.01
C PHE A 560 16.33 -7.64 1.37
N ALA A 561 15.57 -7.39 2.44
CA ALA A 561 15.85 -7.91 3.78
C ALA A 561 15.56 -9.42 3.92
N VAL A 562 14.56 -9.92 3.19
CA VAL A 562 14.27 -11.35 3.00
C VAL A 562 15.37 -12.04 2.19
N GLY A 563 15.96 -11.30 1.24
CA GLY A 563 17.09 -11.69 0.41
C GLY A 563 16.67 -12.47 -0.83
N GLN A 564 17.41 -12.30 -1.92
CA GLN A 564 17.16 -12.97 -3.21
C GLN A 564 17.26 -14.51 -3.13
N TYR A 565 16.76 -15.20 -4.16
CA TYR A 565 17.02 -16.62 -4.39
C TYR A 565 18.54 -16.90 -4.54
N PRO A 566 19.04 -18.05 -4.06
CA PRO A 566 20.41 -18.51 -4.33
C PRO A 566 20.71 -18.61 -5.83
N SER A 567 21.98 -18.42 -6.23
CA SER A 567 22.38 -18.36 -7.65
C SER A 567 21.93 -19.58 -8.47
N GLU A 568 22.08 -20.78 -7.91
CA GLU A 568 21.64 -22.06 -8.49
C GLU A 568 20.11 -22.16 -8.69
N VAL A 569 19.32 -21.43 -7.91
CA VAL A 569 17.86 -21.32 -8.07
C VAL A 569 17.55 -20.30 -9.15
N GLN A 570 18.24 -19.14 -9.16
CA GLN A 570 18.11 -18.16 -10.24
C GLN A 570 18.51 -18.73 -11.62
N GLU A 571 19.52 -19.59 -11.67
CA GLU A 571 19.95 -20.29 -12.90
C GLU A 571 18.88 -21.24 -13.42
N LYS A 572 18.24 -22.03 -12.54
CA LYS A 572 17.09 -22.89 -12.89
C LYS A 572 15.90 -22.05 -13.37
N LEU A 573 15.61 -20.94 -12.69
CA LEU A 573 14.55 -20.00 -13.09
C LEU A 573 14.82 -19.40 -14.47
N ARG A 574 16.04 -18.91 -14.74
CA ARG A 574 16.47 -18.44 -16.07
C ARG A 574 16.30 -19.54 -17.13
N ALA A 575 16.83 -20.74 -16.88
CA ALA A 575 16.80 -21.85 -17.84
C ALA A 575 15.39 -22.32 -18.20
N ALA A 576 14.39 -22.04 -17.34
CA ALA A 576 12.98 -22.34 -17.59
C ALA A 576 12.21 -21.22 -18.32
N GLN A 577 12.83 -20.08 -18.68
CA GLN A 577 12.14 -19.00 -19.40
C GLN A 577 12.23 -19.12 -20.93
N PRO A 578 11.17 -18.75 -21.67
CA PRO A 578 11.19 -18.74 -23.13
C PRO A 578 12.12 -17.64 -23.67
N ALA A 579 12.63 -17.81 -24.89
CA ALA A 579 13.55 -16.85 -25.53
C ALA A 579 13.00 -15.41 -25.59
N ASP A 580 11.67 -15.23 -25.67
CA ASP A 580 11.03 -13.90 -25.68
C ASP A 580 11.18 -13.14 -24.36
N PHE A 581 11.31 -13.82 -23.22
CA PHE A 581 11.60 -13.17 -21.93
C PHE A 581 12.95 -12.45 -21.98
N PHE A 582 13.96 -13.07 -22.57
CA PHE A 582 15.30 -12.49 -22.75
C PHE A 582 15.39 -11.43 -23.88
N LYS A 583 14.30 -11.16 -24.59
CA LYS A 583 14.19 -10.02 -25.53
C LYS A 583 13.73 -8.73 -24.85
N LEU A 584 13.09 -8.81 -23.68
CA LEU A 584 12.59 -7.64 -22.94
C LEU A 584 13.75 -6.72 -22.50
N ARG A 585 13.53 -5.40 -22.54
CA ARG A 585 14.56 -4.38 -22.20
C ARG A 585 14.05 -3.37 -21.19
N HIS A 586 14.96 -2.51 -20.72
CA HIS A 586 14.68 -1.40 -19.80
C HIS A 586 13.50 -0.52 -20.27
N CYS A 587 13.37 -0.32 -21.58
CA CYS A 587 12.33 0.49 -22.21
C CYS A 587 11.06 -0.28 -22.61
N ASP A 588 10.89 -1.54 -22.22
CA ASP A 588 9.63 -2.25 -22.40
C ASP A 588 8.60 -1.90 -21.33
N SER A 589 7.37 -1.60 -21.75
CA SER A 589 6.25 -1.37 -20.82
C SER A 589 6.04 -2.56 -19.87
N VAL A 590 5.62 -2.25 -18.64
CA VAL A 590 5.16 -3.26 -17.66
C VAL A 590 4.08 -4.18 -18.25
N ASP A 591 3.26 -3.71 -19.18
CA ASP A 591 2.29 -4.56 -19.90
C ASP A 591 2.95 -5.55 -20.88
N ARG A 592 3.98 -5.15 -21.66
CA ARG A 592 4.73 -6.08 -22.53
C ARG A 592 5.58 -7.07 -21.73
N ILE A 593 6.15 -6.63 -20.60
CA ILE A 593 6.85 -7.47 -19.63
C ILE A 593 5.88 -8.48 -19.01
N SER A 594 4.80 -8.00 -18.38
CA SER A 594 3.81 -8.83 -17.68
C SER A 594 3.05 -9.77 -18.62
N SER A 595 2.69 -9.35 -19.84
CA SER A 595 2.03 -10.23 -20.83
C SER A 595 2.97 -11.30 -21.40
N THR A 596 4.28 -11.06 -21.42
CA THR A 596 5.28 -12.07 -21.82
C THR A 596 5.49 -13.08 -20.69
N VAL A 597 5.60 -12.60 -19.45
CA VAL A 597 5.69 -13.46 -18.26
C VAL A 597 4.40 -14.27 -18.04
N LEU A 598 3.22 -13.65 -18.17
CA LEU A 598 1.93 -14.32 -17.99
C LEU A 598 1.74 -15.50 -18.96
N ARG A 599 2.07 -15.32 -20.25
CA ARG A 599 2.03 -16.41 -21.25
C ARG A 599 3.00 -17.55 -20.88
N GLY A 600 4.17 -17.22 -20.34
CA GLY A 600 5.12 -18.19 -19.80
C GLY A 600 4.55 -18.94 -18.59
N MET A 601 3.96 -18.24 -17.63
CA MET A 601 3.33 -18.83 -16.44
C MET A 601 2.12 -19.69 -16.79
N GLN A 602 1.24 -19.25 -17.70
CA GLN A 602 0.08 -20.03 -18.16
C GLN A 602 0.49 -21.34 -18.85
N THR A 603 1.62 -21.33 -19.55
CA THR A 603 2.18 -22.51 -20.23
C THR A 603 2.87 -23.47 -19.26
N ARG A 604 3.62 -22.94 -18.29
CA ARG A 604 4.40 -23.73 -17.31
C ARG A 604 3.57 -24.21 -16.12
N PHE A 605 2.56 -23.45 -15.72
CA PHE A 605 1.80 -23.62 -14.48
C PHE A 605 0.28 -23.52 -14.73
N PRO A 606 -0.30 -24.38 -15.60
CA PRO A 606 -1.72 -24.28 -15.97
C PRO A 606 -2.67 -24.48 -14.79
N HIS A 607 -2.22 -25.12 -13.70
CA HIS A 607 -2.97 -25.28 -12.45
C HIS A 607 -3.28 -23.96 -11.73
N LEU A 608 -2.53 -22.88 -11.98
CA LEU A 608 -2.87 -21.56 -11.45
C LEU A 608 -4.09 -20.93 -12.15
N TYR A 609 -4.43 -21.40 -13.36
CA TYR A 609 -5.41 -20.76 -14.26
C TYR A 609 -6.66 -21.62 -14.51
N ILE A 610 -6.99 -22.51 -13.55
CA ILE A 610 -8.25 -23.25 -13.51
C ILE A 610 -9.44 -22.25 -13.51
N PRO A 611 -10.40 -22.34 -14.43
CA PRO A 611 -11.57 -21.44 -14.43
C PRO A 611 -12.42 -21.59 -13.16
N SER A 612 -12.95 -20.48 -12.64
CA SER A 612 -13.97 -20.51 -11.58
C SER A 612 -15.20 -21.35 -11.97
N GLY A 613 -15.86 -21.93 -10.97
CA GLY A 613 -16.88 -22.97 -11.16
C GLY A 613 -16.33 -24.35 -11.58
N THR A 614 -15.00 -24.50 -11.71
CA THR A 614 -14.36 -25.78 -12.05
C THR A 614 -13.21 -26.15 -11.09
N SER A 615 -12.76 -27.40 -11.17
CA SER A 615 -11.62 -27.94 -10.43
C SER A 615 -10.60 -28.55 -11.38
N SER A 616 -9.34 -28.70 -10.95
CA SER A 616 -8.33 -29.44 -11.70
C SER A 616 -8.66 -30.94 -11.77
N LYS A 617 -7.88 -31.70 -12.58
CA LYS A 617 -7.97 -33.16 -12.65
C LYS A 617 -7.59 -33.85 -11.33
N GLU A 618 -6.82 -33.19 -10.47
CA GLU A 618 -6.48 -33.64 -9.12
C GLU A 618 -7.47 -33.11 -8.05
N GLY A 619 -8.56 -32.46 -8.48
CA GLY A 619 -9.60 -31.92 -7.59
C GLY A 619 -9.25 -30.56 -6.95
N GLN A 620 -8.20 -29.89 -7.39
CA GLN A 620 -7.79 -28.58 -6.86
C GLN A 620 -8.85 -27.52 -7.21
N PRO A 621 -9.32 -26.69 -6.26
CA PRO A 621 -10.27 -25.62 -6.57
C PRO A 621 -9.59 -24.49 -7.36
N ALA A 622 -10.36 -23.81 -8.20
CA ALA A 622 -9.89 -22.57 -8.85
C ALA A 622 -9.43 -21.53 -7.81
N LEU A 623 -8.31 -20.86 -8.09
CA LEU A 623 -7.80 -19.73 -7.28
C LEU A 623 -8.68 -18.47 -7.40
N THR A 624 -9.56 -18.46 -8.41
CA THR A 624 -10.55 -17.42 -8.68
C THR A 624 -11.97 -17.84 -8.27
N GLU A 625 -12.82 -16.85 -8.00
CA GLU A 625 -14.26 -16.99 -7.85
C GLU A 625 -15.00 -16.09 -8.84
N GLY A 626 -16.10 -16.62 -9.40
CA GLY A 626 -16.94 -15.93 -10.37
C GLY A 626 -18.15 -15.28 -9.68
N TRP A 627 -18.55 -14.11 -10.16
CA TRP A 627 -19.72 -13.38 -9.70
C TRP A 627 -20.45 -12.76 -10.89
N PHE A 628 -21.78 -12.71 -10.86
CA PHE A 628 -22.51 -11.71 -11.64
C PHE A 628 -22.47 -10.38 -10.88
N SER A 629 -21.99 -9.32 -11.53
CA SER A 629 -22.07 -7.94 -11.03
C SER A 629 -23.20 -7.21 -11.73
N LYS A 630 -24.17 -6.73 -10.96
CA LYS A 630 -25.26 -5.86 -11.43
C LYS A 630 -24.73 -4.51 -11.90
N ALA A 631 -23.67 -4.00 -11.28
CA ALA A 631 -23.11 -2.68 -11.60
C ALA A 631 -22.32 -2.67 -12.93
N TYR A 632 -21.68 -3.79 -13.30
CA TYR A 632 -21.15 -4.02 -14.64
C TYR A 632 -22.19 -4.63 -15.61
N ASN A 633 -23.30 -5.16 -15.09
CA ASN A 633 -24.32 -5.93 -15.80
C ASN A 633 -23.75 -7.11 -16.62
N THR A 634 -22.74 -7.79 -16.07
CA THR A 634 -22.09 -8.97 -16.64
C THR A 634 -21.35 -9.75 -15.54
N ASP A 635 -20.77 -10.87 -15.92
CA ASP A 635 -19.92 -11.70 -15.08
C ASP A 635 -18.55 -11.05 -14.86
N ILE A 636 -18.02 -11.19 -13.64
CA ILE A 636 -16.64 -10.91 -13.29
C ILE A 636 -16.00 -12.16 -12.67
N GLU A 637 -14.69 -12.26 -12.79
CA GLU A 637 -13.87 -13.28 -12.14
C GLU A 637 -12.72 -12.59 -11.40
N VAL A 638 -12.50 -12.95 -10.14
CA VAL A 638 -11.53 -12.31 -9.23
C VAL A 638 -10.81 -13.34 -8.36
N VAL A 639 -9.63 -13.01 -7.84
CA VAL A 639 -8.86 -13.91 -6.95
C VAL A 639 -9.52 -14.02 -5.57
N ARG A 640 -9.64 -15.25 -5.05
CA ARG A 640 -10.26 -15.56 -3.75
C ARG A 640 -9.49 -14.98 -2.55
N PRO A 641 -10.12 -14.86 -1.36
CA PRO A 641 -9.39 -14.67 -0.11
C PRO A 641 -8.34 -15.76 0.10
N VAL A 642 -7.10 -15.38 0.40
CA VAL A 642 -5.93 -16.30 0.41
C VAL A 642 -5.61 -16.87 1.79
N ALA A 643 -5.86 -16.12 2.86
CA ALA A 643 -5.72 -16.60 4.23
C ALA A 643 -7.03 -17.23 4.71
N VAL A 644 -6.99 -18.45 5.25
CA VAL A 644 -8.15 -19.13 5.85
C VAL A 644 -7.96 -19.21 7.35
N VAL A 645 -8.90 -18.68 8.13
CA VAL A 645 -8.77 -18.52 9.59
C VAL A 645 -9.84 -19.33 10.34
N GLY A 646 -9.42 -20.10 11.33
CA GLY A 646 -10.28 -20.99 12.12
C GLY A 646 -11.43 -20.26 12.83
N GLY A 647 -12.66 -20.61 12.47
CA GLY A 647 -13.86 -20.02 13.07
C GLY A 647 -14.05 -18.54 12.74
N VAL A 648 -13.62 -18.12 11.54
CA VAL A 648 -13.86 -16.81 10.93
C VAL A 648 -14.42 -17.06 9.53
N ASP A 649 -15.47 -16.31 9.15
CA ASP A 649 -16.08 -16.43 7.84
C ASP A 649 -15.56 -15.29 6.94
N ASN A 650 -14.37 -15.47 6.35
CA ASN A 650 -13.75 -14.48 5.45
C ASN A 650 -14.05 -14.79 3.97
N GLN A 651 -14.93 -13.97 3.37
CA GLN A 651 -15.40 -14.08 1.98
C GLN A 651 -16.07 -12.76 1.54
N PHE A 652 -16.06 -12.49 0.24
CA PHE A 652 -16.82 -11.38 -0.33
C PHE A 652 -18.35 -11.61 -0.21
N VAL A 653 -19.09 -10.51 -0.02
CA VAL A 653 -20.55 -10.50 0.19
C VAL A 653 -21.33 -9.78 -0.93
N ARG A 654 -20.62 -9.02 -1.76
CA ARG A 654 -21.11 -8.24 -2.91
C ARG A 654 -20.06 -8.25 -4.02
N ALA A 655 -20.46 -8.07 -5.27
CA ALA A 655 -19.56 -8.10 -6.41
C ALA A 655 -18.73 -6.81 -6.50
N SER A 656 -17.80 -6.76 -7.46
CA SER A 656 -17.09 -5.52 -7.79
C SER A 656 -17.96 -4.56 -8.63
N ARG A 657 -17.69 -3.26 -8.51
CA ARG A 657 -18.43 -2.17 -9.17
C ARG A 657 -17.49 -1.12 -9.78
N PRO A 658 -17.85 -0.46 -10.89
CA PRO A 658 -17.16 0.74 -11.36
C PRO A 658 -17.16 1.86 -10.31
N ASN A 659 -16.18 2.76 -10.38
CA ASN A 659 -16.19 4.00 -9.59
C ASN A 659 -17.43 4.84 -9.93
N GLY A 660 -18.11 5.40 -8.92
CA GLY A 660 -19.32 6.20 -9.12
C GLY A 660 -20.50 5.41 -9.69
N SER A 661 -20.72 4.20 -9.19
CA SER A 661 -21.92 3.40 -9.43
C SER A 661 -22.95 3.55 -8.30
N ASP A 662 -22.49 3.87 -7.09
CA ASP A 662 -23.29 3.83 -5.87
C ASP A 662 -23.54 5.23 -5.30
N ARG A 663 -24.49 5.31 -4.35
CA ARG A 663 -24.68 6.52 -3.53
C ARG A 663 -23.62 6.57 -2.44
N ALA A 664 -23.19 7.77 -2.07
CA ALA A 664 -22.30 7.98 -0.94
C ALA A 664 -23.09 7.85 0.38
N SER A 665 -23.36 6.61 0.80
CA SER A 665 -24.30 6.29 1.89
C SER A 665 -23.91 5.02 2.65
N TRP A 666 -23.99 5.07 3.98
CA TRP A 666 -23.88 3.87 4.83
C TRP A 666 -25.16 3.02 4.86
N GLU A 667 -26.31 3.58 4.49
CA GLU A 667 -27.60 2.87 4.60
C GLU A 667 -27.74 1.75 3.57
N ASP A 668 -27.07 1.86 2.43
CA ASP A 668 -27.19 0.90 1.33
C ASP A 668 -26.53 -0.46 1.65
N PHE A 669 -25.52 -0.48 2.53
CA PHE A 669 -24.87 -1.71 3.00
C PHE A 669 -25.79 -2.68 3.75
N LYS A 670 -26.96 -2.21 4.25
CA LYS A 670 -27.93 -3.02 4.99
C LYS A 670 -28.67 -4.05 4.12
N GLN A 671 -28.40 -4.09 2.82
CA GLN A 671 -28.94 -5.06 1.88
C GLN A 671 -27.84 -6.05 1.48
N ASP A 672 -27.93 -7.30 1.95
CA ASP A 672 -27.16 -8.42 1.40
C ASP A 672 -27.69 -8.75 -0.01
N GLY A 673 -26.78 -8.99 -0.97
CA GLY A 673 -27.14 -9.51 -2.30
C GLY A 673 -28.03 -8.58 -3.14
N GLU A 674 -27.56 -7.36 -3.45
CA GLU A 674 -28.31 -6.29 -4.15
C GLU A 674 -28.68 -6.58 -5.63
N GLY A 675 -28.70 -7.85 -6.03
CA GLY A 675 -28.72 -8.33 -7.42
C GLY A 675 -27.33 -8.77 -7.93
N ASP A 676 -26.29 -8.58 -7.12
CA ASP A 676 -25.00 -9.25 -7.30
C ASP A 676 -25.12 -10.71 -6.82
N VAL A 677 -24.56 -11.66 -7.59
CA VAL A 677 -24.73 -13.11 -7.33
C VAL A 677 -23.40 -13.85 -7.46
N LYS A 678 -22.92 -14.46 -6.37
CA LYS A 678 -21.77 -15.37 -6.41
C LYS A 678 -22.10 -16.62 -7.23
N LYS A 679 -21.22 -17.02 -8.14
CA LYS A 679 -21.33 -18.27 -8.90
C LYS A 679 -20.65 -19.39 -8.13
N CYS A 680 -21.31 -20.56 -8.12
CA CYS A 680 -20.82 -21.79 -7.51
C CYS A 680 -19.76 -22.45 -8.39
#